data_AF-A0A9W6Y0X5-F1
#
_entry.id   AF-A0A9W6Y0X5-F1
#
_cell.length_a   1.000
_cell.length_b   1.000
_cell.length_c   1.000
_cell.angle_alpha   90.00
_cell.angle_beta   90.00
_cell.angle_gamma   90.00
#
_symmetry.space_group_name_H-M   'P 1'
#
loop_
_entity.id
_entity.type
_entity.pdbx_description
1 polymer ?
#
loop_
_entity_poly.entity_id
_entity_poly.type
_entity_poly.pdbx_seq_one_letter_code
_entity_poly.pdbx_strand_id
1 'polypeptide(L)'
;MSAHCRVHTLHFALTSLEIAALELKRSQTNTGTNVDCSSEENCHTGTASTWSWDPGRRCRITSFTTCTCSAEYRGPQFGAQKTFLFIVQSVPHTNFKLAPTPPKITSSRHSAICAPGLKSSRSQAKMPKAKQLVRDGHNVVADMVEGMALAHPHLVLERSERVLLHRDYAAIRARQVTLISGGGSGHEPTHAGYIGEGMLTAVVCGGVFASPSTQQVLAAIRLAAGPHGCLVVVKNYTGDRINFGLAVEQAKAEGFKCDMVVVGEDVAVLNANAGRRGLSGTVFVHKLAGAAAKAGKDLARLVEMVNGLTGQSRLGTMGVAIKPCTLPGQEDNSREWGDNDMELGLGIHGEPGVSKCEQQDVPTLAKMLVEKITTDETSVGLALKEGSRCVLMVNNLGATTGMELYVVAKYAVQALRAKGIEPERVLVGSFMTALDMAGFSLSLWNSNGDAGMLALFDAPTTAPAWTYSPFDLSQSSISGPFIESNVPLQTTKAFERPAELSNNGRLLENCILAVCDALIQNEPQLTNWDTKVGDGDCGTTFKNAADAILVDLKVYYPLNDATQTLRALADSVGRSAGGTSGVLYVIFLTTGSLHLESCKEVDSAAWIGAFRAGIAAVQKYGGAKEGSRTMVDALVPALRALDSPTSKTGAELAAAAAKAAQEGAEATACISTKQAFGRAGYVGEEFGAGIPDPGAKAAAFWIQAVANAVNSS
;
A
#
# COMPACT_ATOMS: atom_id res chain seq x y z
N MET A 1 14.93 -46.29 37.84
CA MET A 1 16.27 -45.73 38.10
C MET A 1 16.77 -45.10 36.80
N SER A 2 17.14 -43.81 36.87
CA SER A 2 17.80 -42.90 35.90
C SER A 2 17.39 -42.98 34.41
N ALA A 3 16.65 -42.03 33.82
CA ALA A 3 16.92 -40.59 33.65
C ALA A 3 18.20 -40.26 32.87
N HIS A 4 18.04 -39.88 31.59
CA HIS A 4 18.77 -38.75 31.01
C HIS A 4 17.92 -38.10 29.91
N CYS A 5 17.31 -36.97 30.29
CA CYS A 5 16.63 -36.04 29.42
C CYS A 5 17.66 -34.99 28.97
N ARG A 6 17.84 -34.81 27.66
CA ARG A 6 18.53 -33.63 27.09
C ARG A 6 17.45 -32.68 26.57
N VAL A 7 17.28 -31.58 27.29
CA VAL A 7 16.44 -30.44 26.90
C VAL A 7 17.25 -29.59 25.93
N HIS A 8 16.79 -29.46 24.69
CA HIS A 8 17.19 -28.38 23.80
C HIS A 8 16.18 -27.24 23.96
N THR A 9 16.68 -26.11 24.46
CA THR A 9 15.95 -24.86 24.65
C THR A 9 15.65 -24.23 23.28
N LEU A 10 14.36 -24.18 22.91
CA LEU A 10 13.86 -23.31 21.86
C LEU A 10 13.74 -21.88 22.42
N HIS A 11 14.37 -20.90 21.77
CA HIS A 11 14.10 -19.49 22.01
C HIS A 11 12.84 -19.07 21.25
N PHE A 12 11.74 -18.88 21.97
CA PHE A 12 10.63 -18.03 21.56
C PHE A 12 10.83 -16.67 22.24
N ALA A 13 10.99 -15.61 21.44
CA ALA A 13 10.98 -14.23 21.92
C ALA A 13 9.81 -13.51 21.25
N LEU A 14 8.71 -13.38 21.99
CA LEU A 14 7.67 -12.38 21.73
C LEU A 14 7.25 -11.74 23.05
N THR A 15 7.20 -10.41 23.02
CA THR A 15 6.36 -9.50 23.83
C THR A 15 6.63 -9.40 25.34
N SER A 16 7.28 -8.31 25.75
CA SER A 16 7.07 -7.62 27.04
C SER A 16 7.70 -6.22 26.99
N LEU A 17 6.96 -5.22 26.50
CA LEU A 17 7.34 -3.81 26.58
C LEU A 17 6.10 -2.94 26.83
N GLU A 18 5.35 -3.31 27.86
CA GLU A 18 4.29 -2.51 28.48
C GLU A 18 4.11 -3.07 29.89
N ILE A 19 4.79 -2.46 30.87
CA ILE A 19 4.53 -2.43 32.33
C ILE A 19 5.79 -1.77 32.94
N ALA A 20 5.85 -0.44 32.89
CA ALA A 20 6.80 0.39 33.66
C ALA A 20 6.34 1.86 33.75
N ALA A 21 5.03 2.12 33.75
CA ALA A 21 4.48 3.48 33.81
C ALA A 21 3.32 3.63 34.80
N LEU A 22 3.22 2.76 35.81
CA LEU A 22 2.10 2.77 36.76
C LEU A 22 2.51 2.70 38.24
N GLU A 23 3.70 3.17 38.60
CA GLU A 23 4.12 3.20 40.02
C GLU A 23 4.89 4.47 40.45
N LEU A 24 4.54 5.63 39.91
CA LEU A 24 5.06 6.92 40.40
C LEU A 24 4.02 8.04 40.30
N LYS A 25 2.82 7.79 40.86
CA LYS A 25 1.82 8.83 41.15
C LYS A 25 0.96 8.43 42.35
N ARG A 26 1.59 8.34 43.54
CA ARG A 26 0.93 8.44 44.85
C ARG A 26 1.97 8.48 45.98
N SER A 27 2.52 9.65 46.26
CA SER A 27 2.63 10.14 47.64
C SER A 27 2.80 11.66 47.61
N GLN A 28 1.88 12.32 48.28
CA GLN A 28 1.90 13.75 48.56
C GLN A 28 2.62 13.99 49.89
N THR A 29 3.09 15.23 50.04
CA THR A 29 3.23 16.02 51.29
C THR A 29 4.52 15.95 52.13
N ASN A 30 5.05 17.16 52.34
CA ASN A 30 5.77 17.71 53.50
C ASN A 30 6.93 16.90 54.12
N THR A 31 8.13 17.46 54.03
CA THR A 31 8.77 18.24 55.12
C THR A 31 10.07 18.85 54.61
N GLY A 32 10.30 20.14 54.89
CA GLY A 32 11.54 20.82 54.54
C GLY A 32 12.66 20.54 55.53
N THR A 33 13.89 20.65 55.04
CA THR A 33 15.09 20.98 55.84
C THR A 33 16.17 21.53 54.90
N ASN A 34 16.68 22.71 55.25
CA ASN A 34 17.89 23.36 54.72
C ASN A 34 19.13 22.48 54.88
N VAL A 35 20.06 22.51 53.93
CA VAL A 35 21.54 22.57 54.11
C VAL A 35 22.13 23.11 52.78
N ASP A 36 22.50 24.37 52.67
CA ASP A 36 23.79 25.03 53.00
C ASP A 36 24.93 24.74 52.01
N CYS A 37 25.37 25.81 51.32
CA CYS A 37 26.48 25.83 50.36
C CYS A 37 27.78 26.23 51.08
N SER A 38 28.88 25.51 50.86
CA SER A 38 30.22 26.02 51.18
C SER A 38 31.33 25.42 50.31
N SER A 39 32.35 26.24 50.07
CA SER A 39 33.62 26.07 49.30
C SER A 39 33.48 26.08 47.77
N GLU A 40 33.67 27.21 47.07
CA GLU A 40 34.92 27.95 46.78
C GLU A 40 36.06 27.09 46.23
N GLU A 41 36.39 27.24 44.93
CA GLU A 41 37.72 27.70 44.50
C GLU A 41 37.80 27.99 42.98
N ASN A 42 38.22 29.22 42.69
CA ASN A 42 39.02 29.70 41.54
C ASN A 42 38.40 29.91 40.15
N CYS A 43 37.86 31.12 39.98
CA CYS A 43 37.75 31.84 38.71
C CYS A 43 39.07 32.56 38.33
N HIS A 44 39.52 32.39 37.09
CA HIS A 44 40.36 33.33 36.30
C HIS A 44 39.92 33.19 34.84
N THR A 45 39.82 34.18 33.95
CA THR A 45 40.01 35.64 33.90
C THR A 45 39.46 36.10 32.54
N GLY A 46 38.87 37.29 32.48
CA GLY A 46 38.72 38.15 31.28
C GLY A 46 37.64 37.73 30.26
N THR A 47 36.83 38.59 29.67
CA THR A 47 36.89 40.05 29.48
C THR A 47 35.47 40.59 29.26
N ALA A 48 35.18 41.73 29.86
CA ALA A 48 33.98 42.53 29.61
C ALA A 48 34.08 43.27 28.27
N SER A 49 32.96 43.39 27.55
CA SER A 49 32.69 44.57 26.72
C SER A 49 31.20 44.79 26.51
N THR A 50 30.82 46.01 26.85
CA THR A 50 29.55 46.71 26.69
C THR A 50 29.10 46.82 25.24
N TRP A 51 27.78 46.75 24.99
CA TRP A 51 27.21 47.09 23.68
C TRP A 51 26.31 48.33 23.78
N SER A 52 26.72 49.38 23.07
CA SER A 52 25.92 50.54 22.67
C SER A 52 25.22 50.26 21.33
N TRP A 53 24.01 50.77 21.16
CA TRP A 53 23.17 50.58 19.97
C TRP A 53 23.43 51.65 18.90
N ASP A 54 23.66 51.26 17.65
CA ASP A 54 23.70 52.14 16.47
C ASP A 54 22.77 51.56 15.37
N PRO A 55 21.70 52.26 14.96
CA PRO A 55 20.76 51.76 13.97
C PRO A 55 21.16 52.19 12.56
N GLY A 56 21.94 51.35 11.87
CA GLY A 56 21.99 51.43 10.41
C GLY A 56 23.27 50.92 9.77
N ARG A 57 23.35 49.60 9.52
CA ARG A 57 23.92 48.98 8.31
C ARG A 57 23.84 47.45 8.40
N ARG A 58 23.58 46.82 7.25
CA ARG A 58 23.49 45.37 7.05
C ARG A 58 24.84 44.70 7.37
N CYS A 59 24.82 43.57 8.06
CA CYS A 59 25.96 42.64 8.06
C CYS A 59 25.52 41.18 7.93
N ARG A 60 26.24 40.46 7.04
CA ARG A 60 26.26 39.00 6.86
C ARG A 60 26.79 38.34 8.14
N ILE A 61 26.23 37.19 8.51
CA ILE A 61 26.80 36.32 9.55
C ILE A 61 27.68 35.26 8.88
N THR A 62 28.96 35.29 9.22
CA THR A 62 29.95 34.21 9.01
C THR A 62 30.26 33.58 10.37
N SER A 63 30.16 32.25 10.44
CA SER A 63 30.46 31.34 11.57
C SER A 63 29.42 31.22 12.70
N PHE A 64 29.12 29.96 13.06
CA PHE A 64 28.38 29.54 14.25
C PHE A 64 29.36 28.85 15.20
N THR A 65 29.39 29.28 16.47
CA THR A 65 30.08 28.57 17.55
C THR A 65 29.02 27.86 18.40
N THR A 66 29.06 26.54 18.47
CA THR A 66 28.21 25.73 19.36
C THR A 66 28.81 25.72 20.77
N CYS A 67 28.00 26.05 21.78
CA CYS A 67 28.36 25.87 23.19
C CYS A 67 27.81 24.50 23.63
N THR A 68 28.67 23.61 24.10
CA THR A 68 28.30 22.30 24.66
C THR A 68 28.35 22.37 26.18
N CYS A 69 27.29 21.92 26.84
CA CYS A 69 27.25 21.76 28.30
C CYS A 69 27.08 20.27 28.59
N SER A 70 28.08 19.64 29.21
CA SER A 70 28.08 18.23 29.60
C SER A 70 27.76 18.11 31.09
N ALA A 71 26.74 17.32 31.46
CA ALA A 71 26.54 16.87 32.82
C ALA A 71 26.92 15.38 32.93
N GLU A 72 27.87 15.04 33.81
CA GLU A 72 28.25 13.66 34.11
C GLU A 72 27.33 13.08 35.19
N TYR A 73 26.77 11.89 34.94
CA TYR A 73 26.07 11.10 35.94
C TYR A 73 26.85 9.79 36.16
N ARG A 74 27.35 9.54 37.38
CA ARG A 74 28.02 8.28 37.74
C ARG A 74 27.05 7.39 38.52
N GLY A 75 26.59 6.31 37.87
CA GLY A 75 25.90 5.18 38.50
C GLY A 75 26.59 3.86 38.13
N PRO A 76 26.56 2.82 38.98
CA PRO A 76 27.37 1.63 38.80
C PRO A 76 26.75 0.65 37.78
N GLN A 77 27.62 0.10 36.94
CA GLN A 77 27.45 -1.09 36.10
C GLN A 77 26.39 -1.02 34.98
N PHE A 78 26.85 -0.62 33.78
CA PHE A 78 26.75 -1.32 32.48
C PHE A 78 27.09 -0.28 31.40
N GLY A 79 28.20 -0.48 30.70
CA GLY A 79 28.74 0.49 29.75
C GLY A 79 27.92 0.58 28.46
N ALA A 80 27.25 1.72 28.25
CA ALA A 80 26.85 2.20 26.93
C ALA A 80 26.70 3.72 26.97
N GLN A 81 27.53 4.45 26.22
CA GLN A 81 27.39 5.89 26.01
C GLN A 81 26.15 6.16 25.15
N LYS A 82 25.19 6.94 25.66
CA LYS A 82 24.11 7.54 24.85
C LYS A 82 24.19 9.06 24.99
N THR A 83 24.58 9.73 23.93
CA THR A 83 24.52 11.19 23.80
C THR A 83 23.10 11.59 23.40
N PHE A 84 22.42 12.41 24.22
CA PHE A 84 21.13 13.01 23.86
C PHE A 84 21.35 14.48 23.47
N LEU A 85 20.89 14.85 22.27
CA LEU A 85 20.88 16.23 21.78
C LEU A 85 19.48 16.82 22.04
N PHE A 86 19.39 17.83 22.90
CA PHE A 86 18.17 18.62 23.07
C PHE A 86 18.28 19.91 22.24
N ILE A 87 17.43 20.07 21.24
CA ILE A 87 17.24 21.33 20.51
C ILE A 87 15.99 22.00 21.06
N VAL A 88 16.16 23.16 21.71
CA VAL A 88 15.04 24.03 22.12
C VAL A 88 14.86 25.10 21.04
N GLN A 89 13.76 25.05 20.29
CA GLN A 89 13.35 26.12 19.38
C GLN A 89 12.36 27.05 20.09
N SER A 90 12.71 28.34 20.16
CA SER A 90 11.81 29.42 20.58
C SER A 90 11.11 30.05 19.38
N VAL A 91 9.79 30.21 19.44
CA VAL A 91 8.94 30.88 18.43
C VAL A 91 8.71 32.35 18.84
N PRO A 92 8.83 33.35 17.94
CA PRO A 92 8.33 34.69 18.18
C PRO A 92 6.97 34.94 17.53
N HIS A 93 6.11 35.66 18.27
CA HIS A 93 4.72 36.02 17.92
C HIS A 93 4.56 37.07 16.81
N THR A 94 3.46 36.87 16.08
CA THR A 94 2.61 37.71 15.19
C THR A 94 2.78 39.23 15.09
N ASN A 95 2.55 39.75 13.87
CA ASN A 95 1.98 41.08 13.64
C ASN A 95 1.02 41.07 12.44
N PHE A 96 -0.25 41.44 12.67
CA PHE A 96 -1.30 41.66 11.66
C PHE A 96 -1.16 43.05 11.01
N LYS A 97 -1.43 43.15 9.70
CA LYS A 97 -1.66 44.42 8.99
C LYS A 97 -3.01 44.40 8.28
N LEU A 98 -3.82 45.41 8.57
CA LEU A 98 -5.11 45.72 7.97
C LEU A 98 -4.96 46.22 6.52
N ALA A 99 -5.82 45.75 5.62
CA ALA A 99 -5.95 46.23 4.24
C ALA A 99 -7.02 47.34 4.14
N PRO A 100 -6.85 48.35 3.26
CA PRO A 100 -7.83 49.42 3.08
C PRO A 100 -8.91 49.06 2.04
N THR A 101 -10.03 49.76 2.18
CA THR A 101 -11.29 49.73 1.42
C THR A 101 -11.17 50.04 -0.08
N PRO A 102 -12.09 49.55 -0.94
CA PRO A 102 -12.09 49.81 -2.38
C PRO A 102 -12.87 51.09 -2.76
N PRO A 103 -12.56 51.76 -3.89
CA PRO A 103 -13.41 52.81 -4.41
C PRO A 103 -14.43 52.31 -5.46
N LYS A 104 -15.64 52.81 -5.23
CA LYS A 104 -16.83 53.04 -6.06
C LYS A 104 -16.84 52.70 -7.56
N ILE A 105 -17.95 52.05 -7.91
CA ILE A 105 -18.58 51.89 -9.22
C ILE A 105 -19.02 53.25 -9.78
N THR A 106 -18.74 53.51 -11.06
CA THR A 106 -19.45 54.51 -11.88
C THR A 106 -19.83 53.92 -13.24
N SER A 107 -21.07 54.19 -13.61
CA SER A 107 -21.78 53.79 -14.82
C SER A 107 -21.30 54.50 -16.09
N SER A 108 -21.36 53.83 -17.24
CA SER A 108 -22.18 54.29 -18.39
C SER A 108 -22.22 53.24 -19.50
N ARG A 109 -23.42 53.05 -20.06
CA ARG A 109 -23.67 52.37 -21.33
C ARG A 109 -23.14 53.26 -22.46
N HIS A 110 -22.64 52.68 -23.56
CA HIS A 110 -22.97 53.05 -24.94
C HIS A 110 -22.50 51.95 -25.92
N SER A 111 -23.22 51.88 -27.02
CA SER A 111 -23.38 50.79 -27.99
C SER A 111 -22.29 50.68 -29.06
N ALA A 112 -22.06 49.42 -29.47
CA ALA A 112 -21.76 48.91 -30.82
C ALA A 112 -20.65 49.56 -31.66
N ILE A 113 -19.57 48.79 -31.90
CA ILE A 113 -18.82 48.70 -33.17
C ILE A 113 -18.25 47.27 -33.30
N CYS A 114 -18.49 46.62 -34.44
CA CYS A 114 -17.92 45.34 -34.84
C CYS A 114 -16.43 45.45 -35.20
N ALA A 115 -15.58 44.55 -34.67
CA ALA A 115 -14.23 44.27 -35.19
C ALA A 115 -13.74 42.87 -34.71
N PRO A 116 -12.78 42.22 -35.40
CA PRO A 116 -12.75 40.77 -35.60
C PRO A 116 -11.96 39.96 -34.55
N GLY A 117 -12.44 38.74 -34.30
CA GLY A 117 -11.65 37.56 -33.94
C GLY A 117 -10.56 37.69 -32.86
N LEU A 118 -10.95 37.77 -31.58
CA LEU A 118 -10.04 37.41 -30.50
C LEU A 118 -9.82 35.89 -30.51
N LYS A 119 -8.62 35.47 -30.93
CA LYS A 119 -8.07 34.17 -30.55
C LYS A 119 -8.07 34.10 -29.02
N SER A 120 -8.90 33.23 -28.44
CA SER A 120 -8.82 32.94 -27.02
C SER A 120 -7.43 32.36 -26.72
N SER A 121 -6.55 33.15 -26.11
CA SER A 121 -5.42 32.60 -25.38
C SER A 121 -6.02 31.82 -24.22
N ARG A 122 -6.31 30.53 -24.42
CA ARG A 122 -6.44 29.60 -23.29
C ARG A 122 -5.11 29.74 -22.55
N SER A 123 -5.14 30.33 -21.36
CA SER A 123 -4.05 30.14 -20.41
C SER A 123 -3.87 28.63 -20.32
N GLN A 124 -2.75 28.09 -20.80
CA GLN A 124 -2.37 26.72 -20.52
C GLN A 124 -2.35 26.62 -19.00
N ALA A 125 -3.39 26.03 -18.43
CA ALA A 125 -3.40 25.64 -17.04
C ALA A 125 -2.18 24.73 -16.91
N LYS A 126 -1.19 25.17 -16.13
CA LYS A 126 0.02 24.39 -15.88
C LYS A 126 -0.45 23.02 -15.38
N MET A 127 -0.16 21.97 -16.15
CA MET A 127 -0.47 20.60 -15.75
C MET A 127 0.11 20.38 -14.34
N PRO A 128 -0.64 19.74 -13.43
CA PRO A 128 -0.11 19.48 -12.09
C PRO A 128 1.20 18.71 -12.23
N LYS A 129 2.23 19.16 -11.50
CA LYS A 129 3.51 18.45 -11.47
C LYS A 129 3.29 17.01 -11.00
N ALA A 130 3.99 16.08 -11.63
CA ALA A 130 4.06 14.69 -11.22
C ALA A 130 4.35 14.58 -9.70
N LYS A 131 3.57 13.77 -8.98
CA LYS A 131 3.75 13.54 -7.54
C LYS A 131 4.76 12.43 -7.31
N GLN A 132 6.04 12.79 -7.23
CA GLN A 132 7.13 11.87 -6.89
C GLN A 132 7.91 12.40 -5.69
N LEU A 133 8.54 11.50 -4.93
CA LEU A 133 9.42 11.89 -3.80
C LEU A 133 10.68 12.63 -4.26
N VAL A 134 11.01 12.52 -5.55
CA VAL A 134 12.16 13.15 -6.18
C VAL A 134 11.69 14.41 -6.91
N ARG A 135 12.19 15.58 -6.50
CA ARG A 135 11.80 16.87 -7.10
C ARG A 135 12.58 17.22 -8.37
N ASP A 136 13.79 16.70 -8.54
CA ASP A 136 14.67 16.89 -9.70
C ASP A 136 15.21 15.54 -10.18
N GLY A 137 15.04 15.22 -11.46
CA GLY A 137 15.46 13.97 -12.05
C GLY A 137 16.96 13.87 -12.35
N HIS A 138 17.73 14.96 -12.29
CA HIS A 138 19.12 14.97 -12.77
C HIS A 138 20.05 13.99 -12.03
N ASN A 139 19.95 13.90 -10.70
CA ASN A 139 20.83 13.06 -9.88
C ASN A 139 20.17 11.76 -9.40
N VAL A 140 18.92 11.49 -9.79
CA VAL A 140 18.12 10.40 -9.20
C VAL A 140 18.79 9.03 -9.30
N VAL A 141 19.44 8.75 -10.43
CA VAL A 141 20.13 7.47 -10.64
C VAL A 141 21.40 7.37 -9.79
N ALA A 142 22.15 8.47 -9.64
CA ALA A 142 23.36 8.50 -8.83
C ALA A 142 23.03 8.28 -7.34
N ASP A 143 22.02 9.00 -6.83
CA ASP A 143 21.52 8.84 -5.47
C ASP A 143 20.95 7.43 -5.25
N MET A 144 20.24 6.88 -6.23
CA MET A 144 19.69 5.52 -6.18
C MET A 144 20.80 4.48 -6.03
N VAL A 145 21.81 4.47 -6.89
CA VAL A 145 22.87 3.43 -6.83
C VAL A 145 23.72 3.56 -5.56
N GLU A 146 23.93 4.77 -5.05
CA GLU A 146 24.57 4.99 -3.75
C GLU A 146 23.69 4.47 -2.61
N GLY A 147 22.39 4.76 -2.63
CA GLY A 147 21.42 4.22 -1.67
C GLY A 147 21.38 2.69 -1.67
N MET A 148 21.41 2.06 -2.86
CA MET A 148 21.48 0.60 -2.97
C MET A 148 22.76 0.04 -2.34
N ALA A 149 23.92 0.63 -2.61
CA ALA A 149 25.20 0.18 -2.05
C ALA A 149 25.27 0.38 -0.52
N LEU A 150 24.65 1.42 0.02
CA LEU A 150 24.56 1.69 1.45
C LEU A 150 23.57 0.75 2.17
N ALA A 151 22.44 0.44 1.53
CA ALA A 151 21.39 -0.42 2.10
C ALA A 151 21.74 -1.91 2.03
N HIS A 152 22.57 -2.33 1.07
CA HIS A 152 22.84 -3.73 0.79
C HIS A 152 24.33 -4.07 0.94
N PRO A 153 24.75 -4.64 2.08
CA PRO A 153 26.16 -4.96 2.33
C PRO A 153 26.77 -5.96 1.34
N HIS A 154 25.98 -6.75 0.61
CA HIS A 154 26.51 -7.64 -0.43
C HIS A 154 26.87 -6.90 -1.74
N LEU A 155 26.64 -5.59 -1.83
CA LEU A 155 26.97 -4.78 -2.99
C LEU A 155 28.22 -3.92 -2.75
N VAL A 156 28.90 -3.61 -3.85
CA VAL A 156 29.92 -2.55 -3.97
C VAL A 156 29.62 -1.70 -5.20
N LEU A 157 29.86 -0.39 -5.12
CA LEU A 157 29.60 0.56 -6.19
C LEU A 157 30.92 1.10 -6.74
N GLU A 158 31.16 0.89 -8.03
CA GLU A 158 32.06 1.74 -8.81
C GLU A 158 31.28 3.00 -9.16
N ARG A 159 31.70 4.12 -8.54
CA ARG A 159 30.93 5.37 -8.57
C ARG A 159 31.04 6.12 -9.91
N SER A 160 32.18 6.07 -10.59
CA SER A 160 32.44 6.92 -11.75
C SER A 160 31.59 6.55 -12.96
N GLU A 161 31.33 5.26 -13.14
CA GLU A 161 30.59 4.68 -14.25
C GLU A 161 29.24 4.06 -13.82
N ARG A 162 28.85 4.22 -12.55
CA ARG A 162 27.60 3.66 -11.97
C ARG A 162 27.45 2.17 -12.20
N VAL A 163 28.48 1.41 -11.81
CA VAL A 163 28.47 -0.05 -11.86
C VAL A 163 28.30 -0.61 -10.45
N LEU A 164 27.21 -1.32 -10.23
CA LEU A 164 27.01 -2.10 -9.00
C LEU A 164 27.53 -3.52 -9.22
N LEU A 165 28.30 -4.03 -8.27
CA LEU A 165 28.83 -5.40 -8.31
C LEU A 165 28.52 -6.13 -7.02
N HIS A 166 28.53 -7.46 -7.09
CA HIS A 166 28.59 -8.30 -5.90
C HIS A 166 29.89 -7.97 -5.13
N ARG A 167 29.85 -7.87 -3.80
CA ARG A 167 31.01 -7.52 -2.97
C ARG A 167 32.20 -8.45 -3.22
N ASP A 168 31.91 -9.74 -3.34
CA ASP A 168 32.92 -10.78 -3.61
C ASP A 168 33.13 -11.04 -5.11
N TYR A 169 32.88 -10.07 -6.00
CA TYR A 169 33.01 -10.25 -7.46
C TYR A 169 34.39 -10.81 -7.87
N ALA A 170 35.46 -10.45 -7.15
CA ALA A 170 36.81 -10.96 -7.40
C ALA A 170 36.93 -12.48 -7.14
N ALA A 171 36.25 -13.00 -6.11
CA ALA A 171 36.20 -14.44 -5.83
C ALA A 171 35.29 -15.18 -6.81
N ILE A 172 34.17 -14.56 -7.21
CA ILE A 172 33.26 -15.13 -8.21
C ILE A 172 33.97 -15.28 -9.56
N ARG A 173 34.61 -14.22 -10.06
CA ARG A 173 35.29 -14.24 -11.38
C ARG A 173 36.48 -15.20 -11.45
N ALA A 174 37.05 -15.58 -10.30
CA ALA A 174 38.15 -16.52 -10.23
C ALA A 174 37.72 -18.00 -10.37
N ARG A 175 36.44 -18.32 -10.15
CA ARG A 175 35.95 -19.71 -10.11
C ARG A 175 34.89 -20.08 -11.15
N GLN A 176 34.25 -19.09 -11.76
CA GLN A 176 33.14 -19.31 -12.70
C GLN A 176 33.02 -18.17 -13.72
N VAL A 177 32.21 -18.38 -14.75
CA VAL A 177 31.76 -17.31 -15.65
C VAL A 177 30.97 -16.28 -14.83
N THR A 178 31.25 -14.99 -15.02
CA THR A 178 30.47 -13.91 -14.41
C THR A 178 29.34 -13.46 -15.32
N LEU A 179 28.25 -12.98 -14.72
CA LEU A 179 27.10 -12.46 -15.47
C LEU A 179 27.02 -10.95 -15.29
N ILE A 180 26.93 -10.24 -16.41
CA ILE A 180 26.77 -8.79 -16.47
C ILE A 180 25.45 -8.49 -17.18
N SER A 181 24.67 -7.56 -16.64
CA SER A 181 23.53 -6.99 -17.34
C SER A 181 23.44 -5.49 -17.09
N GLY A 182 22.37 -4.85 -17.54
CA GLY A 182 22.19 -3.41 -17.39
C GLY A 182 21.17 -2.84 -18.36
N GLY A 183 21.15 -1.52 -18.43
CA GLY A 183 20.21 -0.75 -19.25
C GLY A 183 19.83 0.56 -18.58
N GLY A 184 18.79 1.21 -19.10
CA GLY A 184 18.20 2.36 -18.43
C GLY A 184 17.69 2.04 -17.02
N SER A 185 17.80 3.00 -16.12
CA SER A 185 17.21 2.93 -14.78
C SER A 185 15.70 3.19 -14.83
N GLY A 186 14.98 2.88 -13.74
CA GLY A 186 13.53 3.02 -13.67
C GLY A 186 12.75 1.71 -13.82
N HIS A 187 13.46 0.58 -13.76
CA HIS A 187 12.88 -0.77 -13.82
C HIS A 187 13.13 -1.57 -12.54
N GLU A 188 13.56 -0.90 -11.47
CA GLU A 188 13.96 -1.54 -10.23
C GLU A 188 12.84 -2.48 -9.71
N PRO A 189 13.18 -3.72 -9.30
CA PRO A 189 14.51 -4.20 -8.96
C PRO A 189 15.39 -4.64 -10.14
N THR A 190 14.88 -4.66 -11.38
CA THR A 190 15.69 -4.93 -12.57
C THR A 190 16.70 -3.80 -12.79
N HIS A 191 18.02 -4.04 -12.88
CA HIS A 191 18.71 -5.33 -12.75
C HIS A 191 19.42 -5.51 -11.41
N ALA A 192 19.75 -4.42 -10.71
CA ALA A 192 20.67 -4.44 -9.58
C ALA A 192 20.16 -5.25 -8.38
N GLY A 193 18.85 -5.41 -8.21
CA GLY A 193 18.26 -6.30 -7.20
C GLY A 193 18.54 -7.79 -7.45
N TYR A 194 19.03 -8.15 -8.64
CA TYR A 194 19.42 -9.50 -9.03
C TYR A 194 20.92 -9.77 -8.92
N ILE A 195 21.69 -8.85 -8.34
CA ILE A 195 23.09 -9.11 -7.98
C ILE A 195 23.11 -10.06 -6.78
N GLY A 196 23.76 -11.20 -6.94
CA GLY A 196 23.78 -12.26 -5.95
C GLY A 196 24.42 -13.53 -6.51
N GLU A 197 24.99 -14.37 -5.63
CA GLU A 197 25.45 -15.68 -6.05
C GLU A 197 24.29 -16.50 -6.63
N GLY A 198 24.48 -17.08 -7.82
CA GLY A 198 23.43 -17.80 -8.53
C GLY A 198 22.59 -16.92 -9.47
N MET A 199 22.88 -15.61 -9.56
CA MET A 199 22.30 -14.68 -10.54
C MET A 199 23.38 -13.74 -11.12
N LEU A 200 23.20 -12.42 -11.08
CA LEU A 200 24.11 -11.44 -11.68
C LEU A 200 25.33 -11.17 -10.80
N THR A 201 26.48 -10.94 -11.44
CA THR A 201 27.72 -10.49 -10.78
C THR A 201 27.85 -8.98 -10.78
N ALA A 202 27.47 -8.32 -11.88
CA ALA A 202 27.53 -6.87 -12.02
C ALA A 202 26.37 -6.32 -12.86
N VAL A 203 25.99 -5.08 -12.57
CA VAL A 203 24.95 -4.34 -13.28
C VAL A 203 25.43 -2.93 -13.62
N VAL A 204 25.16 -2.53 -14.86
CA VAL A 204 25.49 -1.20 -15.39
C VAL A 204 24.22 -0.34 -15.43
N CYS A 205 24.19 0.73 -14.65
CA CYS A 205 23.04 1.62 -14.52
C CYS A 205 23.17 2.85 -15.44
N GLY A 206 22.34 2.90 -16.48
CA GLY A 206 22.18 4.07 -17.37
C GLY A 206 21.27 5.14 -16.77
N GLY A 207 21.02 6.20 -17.54
CA GLY A 207 20.01 7.21 -17.17
C GLY A 207 18.60 6.60 -17.09
N VAL A 208 17.62 7.34 -16.57
CA VAL A 208 16.22 6.86 -16.55
C VAL A 208 15.76 6.57 -17.99
N PHE A 209 15.39 5.31 -18.25
CA PHE A 209 15.01 4.79 -19.58
C PHE A 209 16.03 5.02 -20.70
N ALA A 210 17.30 5.27 -20.37
CA ALA A 210 18.38 5.49 -21.33
C ALA A 210 19.52 4.49 -21.11
N SER A 211 19.90 3.75 -22.16
CA SER A 211 21.02 2.82 -22.14
C SER A 211 22.27 3.44 -21.48
N PRO A 212 23.04 2.68 -20.67
CA PRO A 212 24.36 3.12 -20.26
C PRO A 212 25.28 3.31 -21.47
N SER A 213 26.31 4.13 -21.31
CA SER A 213 27.31 4.34 -22.35
C SER A 213 28.19 3.10 -22.52
N THR A 214 28.81 2.98 -23.70
CA THR A 214 29.81 1.93 -23.97
C THR A 214 30.93 1.91 -22.92
N GLN A 215 31.39 3.08 -22.46
CA GLN A 215 32.44 3.20 -21.45
C GLN A 215 32.01 2.59 -20.10
N GLN A 216 30.76 2.85 -19.69
CA GLN A 216 30.23 2.27 -18.45
C GLN A 216 30.18 0.74 -18.53
N VAL A 217 29.75 0.19 -19.67
CA VAL A 217 29.69 -1.26 -19.87
C VAL A 217 31.08 -1.88 -19.90
N LEU A 218 32.03 -1.25 -20.59
CA LEU A 218 33.42 -1.71 -20.66
C LEU A 218 34.09 -1.71 -19.27
N ALA A 219 33.80 -0.71 -18.43
CA ALA A 219 34.28 -0.68 -17.04
C ALA A 219 33.75 -1.87 -16.23
N ALA A 220 32.48 -2.24 -16.38
CA ALA A 220 31.91 -3.41 -15.74
C ALA A 220 32.56 -4.72 -16.20
N ILE A 221 32.82 -4.87 -17.52
CA ILE A 221 33.52 -6.04 -18.06
C ILE A 221 34.94 -6.15 -17.48
N ARG A 222 35.70 -5.05 -17.48
CA ARG A 222 37.06 -5.02 -16.92
C ARG A 222 37.11 -5.40 -15.44
N LEU A 223 36.08 -5.03 -14.67
CA LEU A 223 35.96 -5.38 -13.25
C LEU A 223 35.51 -6.82 -13.04
N ALA A 224 34.48 -7.28 -13.75
CA ALA A 224 33.81 -8.55 -13.46
C ALA A 224 34.34 -9.75 -14.26
N ALA A 225 34.97 -9.56 -15.43
CA ALA A 225 35.50 -10.67 -16.21
C ALA A 225 36.76 -11.27 -15.56
N GLY A 226 36.84 -12.61 -15.54
CA GLY A 226 37.97 -13.38 -15.04
C GLY A 226 38.45 -14.45 -16.03
N PRO A 227 39.28 -15.42 -15.61
CA PRO A 227 39.83 -16.45 -16.51
C PRO A 227 38.79 -17.30 -17.25
N HIS A 228 37.61 -17.45 -16.64
CA HIS A 228 36.45 -18.18 -17.18
C HIS A 228 35.59 -17.33 -18.14
N GLY A 229 35.85 -16.02 -18.21
CA GLY A 229 35.12 -15.06 -19.02
C GLY A 229 33.85 -14.50 -18.37
N CYS A 230 33.09 -13.70 -19.13
CA CYS A 230 31.80 -13.16 -18.71
C CYS A 230 30.73 -13.25 -19.79
N LEU A 231 29.48 -13.50 -19.37
CA LEU A 231 28.30 -13.42 -20.22
C LEU A 231 27.60 -12.08 -20.00
N VAL A 232 27.36 -11.36 -21.10
CA VAL A 232 26.65 -10.07 -21.09
C VAL A 232 25.21 -10.29 -21.57
N VAL A 233 24.24 -10.14 -20.68
CA VAL A 233 22.80 -10.33 -20.95
C VAL A 233 22.14 -8.98 -21.24
N VAL A 234 21.60 -8.81 -22.43
CA VAL A 234 21.11 -7.51 -22.94
C VAL A 234 19.64 -7.61 -23.34
N LYS A 235 18.81 -6.67 -22.87
CA LYS A 235 17.41 -6.54 -23.34
C LYS A 235 17.41 -6.03 -24.78
N ASN A 236 16.50 -6.51 -25.63
CA ASN A 236 16.46 -6.12 -27.04
C ASN A 236 15.89 -4.71 -27.25
N TYR A 237 16.71 -3.71 -26.92
CA TYR A 237 16.52 -2.30 -27.25
C TYR A 237 17.71 -1.82 -28.05
N THR A 238 17.48 -0.98 -29.07
CA THR A 238 18.54 -0.55 -29.98
C THR A 238 19.71 0.12 -29.25
N GLY A 239 19.42 1.01 -28.30
CA GLY A 239 20.44 1.68 -27.49
C GLY A 239 21.29 0.68 -26.68
N ASP A 240 20.64 -0.27 -26.02
CA ASP A 240 21.31 -1.31 -25.23
C ASP A 240 22.18 -2.20 -26.15
N ARG A 241 21.64 -2.68 -27.29
CA ARG A 241 22.37 -3.54 -28.22
C ARG A 241 23.64 -2.89 -28.78
N ILE A 242 23.57 -1.62 -29.17
CA ILE A 242 24.71 -0.92 -29.76
C ILE A 242 25.78 -0.65 -28.69
N ASN A 243 25.40 -0.11 -27.52
CA ASN A 243 26.37 0.23 -26.48
C ASN A 243 27.04 -1.00 -25.87
N PHE A 244 26.27 -2.05 -25.55
CA PHE A 244 26.83 -3.28 -24.99
C PHE A 244 27.61 -4.07 -26.04
N GLY A 245 27.14 -4.12 -27.28
CA GLY A 245 27.83 -4.79 -28.38
C GLY A 245 29.21 -4.18 -28.63
N LEU A 246 29.29 -2.85 -28.72
CA LEU A 246 30.57 -2.15 -28.90
C LEU A 246 31.52 -2.38 -27.70
N ALA A 247 31.00 -2.38 -26.48
CA ALA A 247 31.80 -2.64 -25.28
C ALA A 247 32.36 -4.08 -25.26
N VAL A 248 31.56 -5.07 -25.70
CA VAL A 248 32.01 -6.46 -25.83
C VAL A 248 33.11 -6.60 -26.87
N GLU A 249 32.99 -5.95 -28.03
CA GLU A 249 34.05 -5.99 -29.05
C GLU A 249 35.33 -5.27 -28.59
N GLN A 250 35.21 -4.15 -27.89
CA GLN A 250 36.36 -3.47 -27.26
C GLN A 250 37.03 -4.35 -26.19
N ALA A 251 36.24 -5.01 -25.33
CA ALA A 251 36.77 -5.92 -24.32
C ALA A 251 37.48 -7.14 -24.94
N LYS A 252 36.94 -7.71 -26.02
CA LYS A 252 37.62 -8.78 -26.78
C LYS A 252 38.95 -8.31 -27.35
N ALA A 253 39.01 -7.08 -27.89
CA ALA A 253 40.25 -6.48 -28.39
C ALA A 253 41.29 -6.25 -27.27
N GLU A 254 40.84 -6.03 -26.03
CA GLU A 254 41.68 -5.98 -24.82
C GLU A 254 42.08 -7.35 -24.26
N GLY A 255 41.62 -8.44 -24.87
CA GLY A 255 41.94 -9.81 -24.48
C GLY A 255 40.99 -10.44 -23.45
N PHE A 256 39.88 -9.78 -23.12
CA PHE A 256 38.86 -10.38 -22.27
C PHE A 256 38.05 -11.46 -23.00
N LYS A 257 37.76 -12.56 -22.31
CA LYS A 257 36.82 -13.57 -22.79
C LYS A 257 35.41 -13.13 -22.43
N CYS A 258 34.63 -12.70 -23.41
CA CYS A 258 33.24 -12.30 -23.17
C CYS A 258 32.37 -12.56 -24.39
N ASP A 259 31.09 -12.83 -24.13
CA ASP A 259 30.08 -12.97 -25.18
C ASP A 259 28.77 -12.29 -24.76
N MET A 260 27.92 -11.99 -25.75
CA MET A 260 26.68 -11.25 -25.56
C MET A 260 25.48 -12.07 -26.01
N VAL A 261 24.42 -12.06 -25.21
CA VAL A 261 23.12 -12.64 -25.55
C VAL A 261 22.04 -11.57 -25.46
N VAL A 262 21.07 -11.65 -26.37
CA VAL A 262 19.97 -10.69 -26.48
C VAL A 262 18.66 -11.37 -26.09
N VAL A 263 17.91 -10.73 -25.20
CA VAL A 263 16.59 -11.19 -24.75
C VAL A 263 15.51 -10.34 -25.42
N GLY A 264 14.65 -10.99 -26.20
CA GLY A 264 13.53 -10.39 -26.91
C GLY A 264 12.30 -11.29 -26.88
N GLU A 265 11.54 -11.21 -25.79
CA GLU A 265 10.44 -12.10 -25.47
C GLU A 265 9.05 -11.44 -25.50
N ASP A 266 8.96 -10.15 -25.82
CA ASP A 266 7.66 -9.49 -25.94
C ASP A 266 6.84 -10.04 -27.12
N VAL A 267 5.67 -10.63 -26.85
CA VAL A 267 4.78 -11.19 -27.89
C VAL A 267 3.85 -10.15 -28.49
N ALA A 268 3.83 -8.92 -27.97
CA ALA A 268 3.05 -7.84 -28.56
C ALA A 268 3.65 -7.37 -29.89
N VAL A 269 4.96 -7.55 -30.09
CA VAL A 269 5.67 -7.04 -31.27
C VAL A 269 5.67 -8.08 -32.41
N LEU A 270 4.67 -8.02 -33.29
CA LEU A 270 4.49 -8.98 -34.40
C LEU A 270 5.48 -8.80 -35.57
N ASN A 271 5.75 -7.54 -35.95
CA ASN A 271 6.56 -7.19 -37.13
C ASN A 271 7.61 -6.13 -36.77
N ALA A 272 8.72 -6.53 -36.16
CA ALA A 272 9.81 -5.60 -35.86
C ALA A 272 11.04 -5.85 -36.72
N ASN A 273 11.40 -4.84 -37.52
CA ASN A 273 12.70 -4.76 -38.18
C ASN A 273 13.87 -4.84 -37.18
N ALA A 274 13.64 -4.45 -35.91
CA ALA A 274 14.61 -4.50 -34.82
C ALA A 274 14.46 -5.73 -33.88
N GLY A 275 13.47 -6.60 -34.10
CA GLY A 275 13.11 -7.72 -33.22
C GLY A 275 12.20 -7.34 -32.04
N ARG A 276 11.77 -8.35 -31.27
CA ARG A 276 10.87 -8.22 -30.10
C ARG A 276 11.54 -7.54 -28.92
N ARG A 277 10.84 -6.70 -28.15
CA ARG A 277 11.38 -6.03 -26.95
C ARG A 277 11.77 -7.04 -25.87
N GLY A 278 12.76 -6.69 -25.05
CA GLY A 278 13.15 -7.46 -23.85
C GLY A 278 12.43 -6.94 -22.60
N LEU A 279 11.66 -7.78 -21.91
CA LEU A 279 10.79 -7.41 -20.78
C LEU A 279 11.11 -8.27 -19.53
N SER A 280 10.10 -8.54 -18.68
CA SER A 280 10.27 -9.25 -17.40
C SER A 280 10.72 -10.71 -17.54
N GLY A 281 10.59 -11.33 -18.72
CA GLY A 281 11.15 -12.65 -18.99
C GLY A 281 12.68 -12.67 -18.95
N THR A 282 13.35 -11.53 -19.14
CA THR A 282 14.79 -11.35 -18.90
C THR A 282 15.23 -11.85 -17.51
N VAL A 283 14.37 -11.74 -16.50
CA VAL A 283 14.70 -12.19 -15.14
C VAL A 283 14.84 -13.72 -15.06
N PHE A 284 14.10 -14.49 -15.88
CA PHE A 284 14.33 -15.94 -16.00
C PHE A 284 15.72 -16.25 -16.55
N VAL A 285 16.18 -15.46 -17.54
CA VAL A 285 17.54 -15.61 -18.11
C VAL A 285 18.58 -15.38 -17.03
N HIS A 286 18.45 -14.31 -16.24
CA HIS A 286 19.36 -14.03 -15.12
C HIS A 286 19.42 -15.18 -14.13
N LYS A 287 18.26 -15.76 -13.79
CA LYS A 287 18.18 -16.88 -12.83
C LYS A 287 18.83 -18.15 -13.36
N LEU A 288 18.45 -18.55 -14.57
CA LEU A 288 18.88 -19.81 -15.17
C LEU A 288 20.37 -19.77 -15.52
N ALA A 289 20.82 -18.69 -16.18
CA ALA A 289 22.23 -18.52 -16.54
C ALA A 289 23.12 -18.34 -15.31
N GLY A 290 22.67 -17.60 -14.28
CA GLY A 290 23.43 -17.43 -13.06
C GLY A 290 23.60 -18.72 -12.26
N ALA A 291 22.53 -19.51 -12.15
CA ALA A 291 22.58 -20.82 -11.51
C ALA A 291 23.47 -21.80 -12.30
N ALA A 292 23.39 -21.79 -13.63
CA ALA A 292 24.22 -22.61 -14.49
C ALA A 292 25.71 -22.24 -14.40
N ALA A 293 26.03 -20.95 -14.35
CA ALA A 293 27.39 -20.47 -14.15
C ALA A 293 27.93 -20.87 -12.76
N LYS A 294 27.10 -20.75 -11.71
CA LYS A 294 27.44 -21.24 -10.35
C LYS A 294 27.66 -22.76 -10.31
N ALA A 295 26.95 -23.52 -11.15
CA ALA A 295 27.16 -24.95 -11.34
C ALA A 295 28.37 -25.29 -12.23
N GLY A 296 29.17 -24.30 -12.66
CA GLY A 296 30.42 -24.51 -13.39
C GLY A 296 30.29 -24.64 -14.90
N LYS A 297 29.15 -24.28 -15.51
CA LYS A 297 29.01 -24.24 -16.97
C LYS A 297 29.93 -23.17 -17.56
N ASP A 298 30.60 -23.51 -18.67
CA ASP A 298 31.46 -22.58 -19.40
C ASP A 298 30.66 -21.56 -20.22
N LEU A 299 31.34 -20.51 -20.70
CA LEU A 299 30.73 -19.41 -21.42
C LEU A 299 29.98 -19.86 -22.69
N ALA A 300 30.55 -20.80 -23.45
CA ALA A 300 29.94 -21.28 -24.70
C ALA A 300 28.62 -22.02 -24.43
N ARG A 301 28.58 -22.87 -23.39
CA ARG A 301 27.36 -23.57 -22.97
C ARG A 301 26.31 -22.61 -22.42
N LEU A 302 26.71 -21.54 -21.73
CA LEU A 302 25.77 -20.52 -21.27
C LEU A 302 25.15 -19.76 -22.44
N VAL A 303 25.94 -19.37 -23.44
CA VAL A 303 25.45 -18.72 -24.67
C VAL A 303 24.45 -19.62 -25.40
N GLU A 304 24.78 -20.90 -25.61
CA GLU A 304 23.89 -21.89 -26.23
C GLU A 304 22.57 -22.04 -25.44
N MET A 305 22.66 -22.19 -24.12
CA MET A 305 21.50 -22.34 -23.25
C MET A 305 20.58 -21.12 -23.30
N VAL A 306 21.15 -19.90 -23.21
CA VAL A 306 20.35 -18.67 -23.26
C VAL A 306 19.74 -18.46 -24.64
N ASN A 307 20.49 -18.67 -25.73
CA ASN A 307 19.94 -18.57 -27.08
C ASN A 307 18.83 -19.60 -27.34
N GLY A 308 18.94 -20.81 -26.75
CA GLY A 308 17.87 -21.80 -26.79
C GLY A 308 16.62 -21.36 -26.02
N LEU A 309 16.80 -20.72 -24.86
CA LEU A 309 15.72 -20.19 -24.02
C LEU A 309 15.03 -18.97 -24.63
N THR A 310 15.78 -18.06 -25.25
CA THR A 310 15.26 -16.84 -25.89
C THR A 310 14.87 -17.07 -27.35
N GLY A 311 15.10 -18.27 -27.87
CA GLY A 311 14.61 -18.72 -29.18
C GLY A 311 13.08 -18.64 -29.28
N GLN A 312 12.60 -18.66 -30.53
CA GLN A 312 11.16 -18.61 -30.82
C GLN A 312 10.43 -19.73 -30.03
N SER A 313 9.32 -19.36 -29.40
CA SER A 313 8.40 -20.27 -28.71
C SER A 313 8.81 -20.85 -27.35
N ARG A 314 9.89 -20.37 -26.69
CA ARG A 314 10.21 -20.78 -25.32
C ARG A 314 9.94 -19.74 -24.23
N LEU A 315 10.03 -18.45 -24.57
CA LEU A 315 9.82 -17.37 -23.61
C LEU A 315 8.94 -16.27 -24.24
N GLY A 316 7.89 -15.88 -23.51
CA GLY A 316 6.88 -14.95 -24.01
C GLY A 316 6.31 -14.07 -22.91
N THR A 317 6.25 -12.77 -23.16
CA THR A 317 5.73 -11.77 -22.22
C THR A 317 4.73 -10.85 -22.90
N MET A 318 3.63 -10.52 -22.22
CA MET A 318 2.73 -9.45 -22.62
C MET A 318 2.26 -8.65 -21.39
N GLY A 319 2.26 -7.33 -21.51
CA GLY A 319 1.81 -6.41 -20.45
C GLY A 319 0.51 -5.70 -20.78
N VAL A 320 -0.09 -5.11 -19.75
CA VAL A 320 -1.25 -4.20 -19.84
C VAL A 320 -1.14 -3.15 -18.73
N ALA A 321 -1.60 -1.93 -19.00
CA ALA A 321 -1.60 -0.85 -18.02
C ALA A 321 -2.86 0.00 -18.16
N ILE A 322 -3.32 0.51 -17.02
CA ILE A 322 -4.41 1.48 -16.87
C ILE A 322 -3.89 2.91 -16.64
N LYS A 323 -2.58 3.04 -16.33
CA LYS A 323 -1.91 4.32 -16.19
C LYS A 323 -0.47 4.21 -16.70
N PRO A 324 -0.01 5.13 -17.57
CA PRO A 324 1.39 5.20 -17.99
C PRO A 324 2.31 5.60 -16.83
N CYS A 325 3.61 5.36 -16.99
CA CYS A 325 4.63 5.84 -16.06
C CYS A 325 4.90 7.35 -16.23
N THR A 326 5.37 7.98 -15.16
CA THR A 326 5.80 9.38 -15.13
C THR A 326 7.30 9.50 -14.90
N LEU A 327 8.00 10.24 -15.76
CA LEU A 327 9.45 10.43 -15.64
C LEU A 327 9.83 11.35 -14.46
N PRO A 328 10.87 11.01 -13.67
CA PRO A 328 11.39 11.83 -12.57
C PRO A 328 11.66 13.29 -12.97
N GLY A 329 11.05 14.22 -12.23
CA GLY A 329 11.26 15.65 -12.40
C GLY A 329 10.61 16.27 -13.65
N GLN A 330 9.89 15.49 -14.46
CA GLN A 330 9.13 16.00 -15.60
C GLN A 330 7.71 16.39 -15.17
N GLU A 331 7.10 17.32 -15.92
CA GLU A 331 5.65 17.52 -15.82
C GLU A 331 4.93 16.25 -16.27
N ASP A 332 3.72 16.00 -15.76
CA ASP A 332 2.91 14.87 -16.23
C ASP A 332 2.48 15.15 -17.67
N ASN A 333 3.36 14.79 -18.60
CA ASN A 333 3.19 14.90 -20.04
C ASN A 333 2.95 13.51 -20.65
N SER A 334 2.55 12.56 -19.81
CA SER A 334 2.13 11.25 -20.26
C SER A 334 1.03 11.42 -21.30
N ARG A 335 1.05 10.57 -22.34
CA ARG A 335 0.09 10.58 -23.45
C ARG A 335 -1.33 10.79 -22.89
N GLU A 336 -2.19 11.51 -23.60
CA GLU A 336 -3.60 11.66 -23.19
C GLU A 336 -4.25 10.26 -23.09
N TRP A 337 -4.75 9.94 -21.90
CA TRP A 337 -5.51 8.74 -21.55
C TRP A 337 -6.80 9.21 -20.86
N GLY A 338 -7.93 8.65 -21.27
CA GLY A 338 -9.19 8.83 -20.56
C GLY A 338 -9.20 8.09 -19.21
N ASP A 339 -10.11 8.48 -18.32
CA ASP A 339 -10.23 7.87 -16.97
C ASP A 339 -10.47 6.35 -17.00
N ASN A 340 -11.03 5.83 -18.09
CA ASN A 340 -11.30 4.41 -18.31
C ASN A 340 -10.41 3.79 -19.39
N ASP A 341 -9.34 4.47 -19.84
CA ASP A 341 -8.47 3.93 -20.88
C ASP A 341 -7.52 2.85 -20.32
N MET A 342 -7.27 1.84 -21.14
CA MET A 342 -6.29 0.79 -20.90
C MET A 342 -5.51 0.55 -22.20
N GLU A 343 -4.22 0.24 -22.08
CA GLU A 343 -3.37 -0.07 -23.23
C GLU A 343 -2.76 -1.47 -23.06
N LEU A 344 -2.80 -2.26 -24.13
CA LEU A 344 -2.27 -3.62 -24.19
C LEU A 344 -0.93 -3.65 -24.92
N GLY A 345 0.01 -4.43 -24.40
CA GLY A 345 1.30 -4.66 -25.04
C GLY A 345 2.21 -3.43 -25.08
N LEU A 346 2.06 -2.51 -24.13
CA LEU A 346 3.00 -1.40 -23.94
C LEU A 346 4.37 -1.88 -23.47
N GLY A 347 5.40 -1.10 -23.81
CA GLY A 347 6.77 -1.36 -23.38
C GLY A 347 7.08 -0.79 -22.00
N ILE A 348 8.21 -1.20 -21.43
CA ILE A 348 8.66 -0.78 -20.09
C ILE A 348 9.16 0.68 -20.02
N HIS A 349 9.38 1.36 -21.15
CA HIS A 349 9.77 2.77 -21.17
C HIS A 349 8.60 3.70 -21.51
N GLY A 350 7.36 3.19 -21.44
CA GLY A 350 6.15 3.94 -21.82
C GLY A 350 5.89 3.95 -23.34
N GLU A 351 6.56 3.09 -24.11
CA GLU A 351 6.30 2.97 -25.55
C GLU A 351 4.85 2.50 -25.80
N PRO A 352 4.20 3.02 -26.86
CA PRO A 352 2.86 2.59 -27.23
C PRO A 352 2.71 1.08 -27.33
N GLY A 353 1.53 0.63 -26.90
CA GLY A 353 1.10 -0.73 -27.03
C GLY A 353 0.55 -1.05 -28.41
N VAL A 354 0.04 -2.27 -28.56
CA VAL A 354 -0.57 -2.76 -29.79
C VAL A 354 -2.02 -2.34 -29.93
N SER A 355 -2.69 -2.02 -28.83
CA SER A 355 -4.10 -1.67 -28.81
C SER A 355 -4.44 -0.86 -27.56
N LYS A 356 -5.40 0.05 -27.69
CA LYS A 356 -6.07 0.74 -26.59
C LYS A 356 -7.53 0.28 -26.53
N CYS A 357 -8.06 0.11 -25.33
CA CYS A 357 -9.46 -0.23 -25.09
C CYS A 357 -9.95 0.44 -23.81
N GLU A 358 -11.25 0.37 -23.56
CA GLU A 358 -11.79 0.67 -22.23
C GLU A 358 -11.30 -0.38 -21.22
N GLN A 359 -11.18 0.01 -19.95
CA GLN A 359 -10.76 -0.84 -18.86
C GLN A 359 -11.64 -2.09 -18.77
N GLN A 360 -10.99 -3.26 -18.81
CA GLN A 360 -11.64 -4.57 -18.72
C GLN A 360 -11.50 -5.16 -17.31
N ASP A 361 -12.32 -6.17 -17.01
CA ASP A 361 -12.16 -6.95 -15.79
C ASP A 361 -10.92 -7.87 -15.85
N VAL A 362 -10.36 -8.20 -14.67
CA VAL A 362 -9.16 -9.04 -14.58
C VAL A 362 -9.34 -10.45 -15.19
N PRO A 363 -10.48 -11.15 -15.04
CA PRO A 363 -10.71 -12.43 -15.70
C PRO A 363 -10.55 -12.36 -17.22
N THR A 364 -11.14 -11.35 -17.87
CA THR A 364 -11.06 -11.16 -19.33
C THR A 364 -9.63 -10.85 -19.75
N LEU A 365 -8.94 -9.97 -19.01
CA LEU A 365 -7.55 -9.62 -19.29
C LEU A 365 -6.60 -10.81 -19.17
N ALA A 366 -6.72 -11.60 -18.11
CA ALA A 366 -5.89 -12.78 -17.90
C ALA A 366 -6.07 -13.78 -19.04
N LYS A 367 -7.32 -14.04 -19.46
CA LYS A 367 -7.61 -14.90 -20.61
C LYS A 367 -6.99 -14.34 -21.90
N MET A 368 -7.16 -13.05 -22.16
CA MET A 368 -6.65 -12.40 -23.36
C MET A 368 -5.11 -12.46 -23.45
N LEU A 369 -4.41 -12.11 -22.37
CA LEU A 369 -2.94 -12.15 -22.33
C LEU A 369 -2.41 -13.59 -22.45
N VAL A 370 -3.01 -14.55 -21.73
CA VAL A 370 -2.64 -15.98 -21.87
C VAL A 370 -2.84 -16.45 -23.30
N GLU A 371 -3.95 -16.11 -23.94
CA GLU A 371 -4.22 -16.50 -25.32
C GLU A 371 -3.19 -15.91 -26.30
N LYS A 372 -2.86 -14.61 -26.16
CA LYS A 372 -1.85 -13.96 -26.99
C LYS A 372 -0.44 -14.53 -26.80
N ILE A 373 -0.07 -14.92 -25.59
CA ILE A 373 1.24 -15.53 -25.32
C ILE A 373 1.30 -16.97 -25.83
N THR A 374 0.22 -17.74 -25.69
CA THR A 374 0.23 -19.19 -25.94
C THR A 374 -0.14 -19.61 -27.35
N THR A 375 -0.72 -18.71 -28.16
CA THR A 375 -1.17 -18.98 -29.53
C THR A 375 -0.05 -19.47 -30.46
N ASP A 376 -0.42 -20.28 -31.45
CA ASP A 376 0.40 -20.65 -32.61
C ASP A 376 0.02 -19.87 -33.89
N GLU A 377 -1.00 -19.01 -33.83
CA GLU A 377 -1.47 -18.20 -34.97
C GLU A 377 -0.54 -17.05 -35.34
N THR A 378 0.39 -16.69 -34.45
CA THR A 378 1.36 -15.61 -34.67
C THR A 378 2.78 -16.17 -34.65
N SER A 379 3.69 -15.52 -35.39
CA SER A 379 5.11 -15.89 -35.45
C SER A 379 5.88 -15.71 -34.14
N VAL A 380 5.27 -15.07 -33.14
CA VAL A 380 5.91 -14.72 -31.86
C VAL A 380 5.31 -15.45 -30.65
N GLY A 381 4.15 -16.09 -30.83
CA GLY A 381 3.50 -16.88 -29.80
C GLY A 381 4.26 -18.16 -29.43
N LEU A 382 3.96 -18.71 -28.26
CA LEU A 382 4.66 -19.88 -27.73
C LEU A 382 4.15 -21.22 -28.28
N ALA A 383 3.03 -21.22 -29.01
CA ALA A 383 2.41 -22.44 -29.54
C ALA A 383 2.21 -23.54 -28.47
N LEU A 384 1.80 -23.14 -27.26
CA LEU A 384 1.57 -24.09 -26.16
C LEU A 384 0.24 -24.82 -26.38
N LYS A 385 0.28 -26.14 -26.23
CA LYS A 385 -0.86 -27.05 -26.43
C LYS A 385 -1.29 -27.68 -25.12
N GLU A 386 -2.45 -28.33 -25.12
CA GLU A 386 -2.88 -29.18 -24.01
C GLU A 386 -1.76 -30.17 -23.60
N GLY A 387 -1.53 -30.31 -22.29
CA GLY A 387 -0.43 -31.09 -21.72
C GLY A 387 0.90 -30.34 -21.59
N SER A 388 1.02 -29.12 -22.17
CA SER A 388 2.22 -28.29 -22.00
C SER A 388 2.40 -27.85 -20.56
N ARG A 389 3.65 -27.60 -20.18
CA ARG A 389 4.02 -27.14 -18.85
C ARG A 389 4.82 -25.86 -18.92
N CYS A 390 4.58 -24.95 -17.98
CA CYS A 390 5.24 -23.65 -17.97
C CYS A 390 5.58 -23.15 -16.57
N VAL A 391 6.47 -22.17 -16.51
CA VAL A 391 6.65 -21.29 -15.34
C VAL A 391 5.97 -19.96 -15.64
N LEU A 392 5.07 -19.55 -14.75
CA LEU A 392 4.33 -18.29 -14.82
C LEU A 392 4.94 -17.25 -13.88
N MET A 393 5.22 -16.06 -14.41
CA MET A 393 5.52 -14.86 -13.62
C MET A 393 4.45 -13.80 -13.85
N VAL A 394 3.78 -13.40 -12.76
CA VAL A 394 2.88 -12.25 -12.68
C VAL A 394 3.69 -11.07 -12.15
N ASN A 395 4.04 -10.17 -13.06
CA ASN A 395 4.94 -9.06 -12.79
C ASN A 395 4.18 -7.74 -12.63
N ASN A 396 4.50 -6.99 -11.57
CA ASN A 396 4.04 -5.63 -11.36
C ASN A 396 4.84 -4.64 -12.23
N LEU A 397 4.15 -3.73 -12.92
CA LEU A 397 4.79 -2.65 -13.68
C LEU A 397 5.10 -1.41 -12.82
N GLY A 398 4.67 -1.37 -11.55
CA GLY A 398 5.04 -0.31 -10.62
C GLY A 398 4.01 -0.09 -9.52
N ALA A 399 2.88 0.50 -9.89
CA ALA A 399 1.86 1.01 -8.97
C ALA A 399 0.67 0.08 -8.74
N THR A 400 0.67 -1.15 -9.30
CA THR A 400 -0.39 -2.14 -9.02
C THR A 400 -0.17 -2.76 -7.63
N THR A 401 -1.24 -2.87 -6.85
CA THR A 401 -1.17 -3.35 -5.46
C THR A 401 -0.93 -4.85 -5.39
N GLY A 402 -0.38 -5.33 -4.27
CA GLY A 402 -0.20 -6.77 -4.04
C GLY A 402 -1.52 -7.55 -4.09
N MET A 403 -2.63 -6.95 -3.62
CA MET A 403 -3.96 -7.55 -3.68
C MET A 403 -4.38 -7.81 -5.13
N GLU A 404 -4.27 -6.78 -6.00
CA GLU A 404 -4.60 -6.89 -7.42
C GLU A 404 -3.74 -7.94 -8.13
N LEU A 405 -2.43 -8.01 -7.82
CA LEU A 405 -1.54 -9.02 -8.43
C LEU A 405 -1.96 -10.46 -8.08
N TYR A 406 -2.45 -10.72 -6.86
CA TYR A 406 -2.97 -12.05 -6.50
C TYR A 406 -4.32 -12.35 -7.18
N VAL A 407 -5.15 -11.33 -7.43
CA VAL A 407 -6.35 -11.49 -8.27
C VAL A 407 -5.94 -11.86 -9.71
N VAL A 408 -4.94 -11.18 -10.28
CA VAL A 408 -4.37 -11.53 -11.59
C VAL A 408 -3.82 -12.96 -11.59
N ALA A 409 -3.05 -13.34 -10.57
CA ALA A 409 -2.47 -14.68 -10.46
C ALA A 409 -3.53 -15.78 -10.44
N LYS A 410 -4.61 -15.59 -9.67
CA LYS A 410 -5.76 -16.51 -9.64
C LYS A 410 -6.30 -16.73 -11.06
N TYR A 411 -6.63 -15.65 -11.77
CA TYR A 411 -7.25 -15.76 -13.09
C TYR A 411 -6.28 -16.19 -14.20
N ALA A 412 -5.00 -15.84 -14.11
CA ALA A 412 -3.98 -16.33 -15.05
C ALA A 412 -3.76 -17.84 -14.92
N VAL A 413 -3.69 -18.37 -13.69
CA VAL A 413 -3.58 -19.82 -13.44
C VAL A 413 -4.83 -20.55 -13.95
N GLN A 414 -6.02 -20.01 -13.70
CA GLN A 414 -7.27 -20.58 -14.22
C GLN A 414 -7.31 -20.56 -15.75
N ALA A 415 -6.88 -19.47 -16.39
CA ALA A 415 -6.83 -19.35 -17.85
C ALA A 415 -5.85 -20.33 -18.50
N LEU A 416 -4.67 -20.55 -17.90
CA LEU A 416 -3.72 -21.56 -18.37
C LEU A 416 -4.29 -22.98 -18.26
N ARG A 417 -4.84 -23.34 -17.08
CA ARG A 417 -5.43 -24.66 -16.84
C ARG A 417 -6.66 -24.93 -17.71
N ALA A 418 -7.46 -23.92 -18.01
CA ALA A 418 -8.58 -24.05 -18.95
C ALA A 418 -8.12 -24.38 -20.39
N LYS A 419 -6.87 -24.05 -20.75
CA LYS A 419 -6.23 -24.47 -22.01
C LYS A 419 -5.47 -25.79 -21.89
N GLY A 420 -5.54 -26.48 -20.75
CA GLY A 420 -4.79 -27.69 -20.47
C GLY A 420 -3.28 -27.47 -20.29
N ILE A 421 -2.84 -26.25 -19.98
CA ILE A 421 -1.44 -25.90 -19.72
C ILE A 421 -1.23 -25.85 -18.21
N GLU A 422 -0.29 -26.64 -17.69
CA GLU A 422 -0.02 -26.69 -16.24
C GLU A 422 1.12 -25.73 -15.85
N PRO A 423 0.86 -24.72 -14.99
CA PRO A 423 1.93 -23.93 -14.40
C PRO A 423 2.65 -24.73 -13.30
N GLU A 424 3.89 -25.12 -13.56
CA GLU A 424 4.74 -25.86 -12.61
C GLU A 424 5.24 -24.96 -11.48
N ARG A 425 5.37 -23.66 -11.76
CA ARG A 425 5.82 -22.62 -10.83
C ARG A 425 5.04 -21.34 -11.10
N VAL A 426 4.67 -20.62 -10.05
CA VAL A 426 3.99 -19.31 -10.14
C VAL A 426 4.73 -18.30 -9.28
N LEU A 427 5.18 -17.21 -9.88
CA LEU A 427 5.78 -16.08 -9.19
C LEU A 427 4.82 -14.88 -9.25
N VAL A 428 4.71 -14.13 -8.16
CA VAL A 428 3.89 -12.93 -8.06
C VAL A 428 4.69 -11.84 -7.36
N GLY A 429 4.83 -10.67 -7.98
CA GLY A 429 5.57 -9.56 -7.38
C GLY A 429 6.10 -8.56 -8.39
N SER A 430 6.97 -7.64 -7.92
CA SER A 430 7.65 -6.66 -8.76
C SER A 430 9.01 -7.20 -9.18
N PHE A 431 9.12 -7.65 -10.43
CA PHE A 431 10.37 -8.20 -10.98
C PHE A 431 11.04 -7.22 -11.95
N MET A 432 10.26 -6.61 -12.85
CA MET A 432 10.70 -5.56 -13.76
C MET A 432 9.61 -4.50 -13.87
N THR A 433 9.86 -3.35 -13.24
CA THR A 433 8.89 -2.25 -13.22
C THR A 433 9.10 -1.32 -14.42
N ALA A 434 8.23 -0.33 -14.52
CA ALA A 434 8.31 0.84 -15.36
C ALA A 434 7.89 2.04 -14.49
N LEU A 435 8.76 2.41 -13.54
CA LEU A 435 8.51 3.48 -12.55
C LEU A 435 7.17 3.27 -11.81
N ASP A 436 6.25 4.24 -11.91
CA ASP A 436 4.94 4.26 -11.26
C ASP A 436 3.78 3.85 -12.19
N MET A 437 4.08 3.13 -13.27
CA MET A 437 3.07 2.58 -14.17
C MET A 437 2.11 1.67 -13.40
N ALA A 438 0.80 1.92 -13.53
CA ALA A 438 -0.22 1.04 -12.95
C ALA A 438 -0.62 0.00 -14.00
N GLY A 439 -0.15 -1.22 -13.81
CA GLY A 439 -0.33 -2.32 -14.74
C GLY A 439 0.44 -3.57 -14.33
N PHE A 440 0.25 -4.63 -15.09
CA PHE A 440 0.94 -5.90 -14.88
C PHE A 440 1.39 -6.52 -16.21
N SER A 441 2.34 -7.45 -16.14
CA SER A 441 2.67 -8.33 -17.25
C SER A 441 2.65 -9.79 -16.84
N LEU A 442 2.29 -10.66 -17.79
CA LEU A 442 2.43 -12.10 -17.67
C LEU A 442 3.62 -12.53 -18.50
N SER A 443 4.55 -13.27 -17.88
CA SER A 443 5.68 -13.90 -18.54
C SER A 443 5.59 -15.41 -18.39
N LEU A 444 5.62 -16.13 -19.51
CA LEU A 444 5.60 -17.58 -19.56
C LEU A 444 6.93 -18.08 -20.10
N TRP A 445 7.57 -18.96 -19.33
CA TRP A 445 8.63 -19.81 -19.82
C TRP A 445 8.07 -21.22 -20.05
N ASN A 446 8.14 -21.71 -21.29
CA ASN A 446 7.83 -23.08 -21.63
C ASN A 446 8.91 -24.02 -21.08
N SER A 447 8.69 -24.52 -19.86
CA SER A 447 9.57 -25.48 -19.20
C SER A 447 9.43 -26.88 -19.82
N ASN A 448 8.25 -27.23 -20.31
CA ASN A 448 7.90 -28.54 -20.85
C ASN A 448 8.35 -29.71 -19.94
N GLY A 449 8.38 -29.50 -18.62
CA GLY A 449 8.84 -30.48 -17.64
C GLY A 449 10.35 -30.78 -17.67
N ASP A 450 11.19 -29.90 -18.22
CA ASP A 450 12.65 -30.04 -18.18
C ASP A 450 13.17 -29.96 -16.74
N ALA A 451 13.38 -31.12 -16.13
CA ALA A 451 13.84 -31.24 -14.75
C ALA A 451 15.20 -30.59 -14.51
N GLY A 452 16.09 -30.57 -15.51
CA GLY A 452 17.41 -29.95 -15.38
C GLY A 452 17.31 -28.43 -15.31
N MET A 453 16.51 -27.84 -16.20
CA MET A 453 16.26 -26.40 -16.18
C MET A 453 15.44 -25.96 -14.96
N LEU A 454 14.47 -26.76 -14.53
CA LEU A 454 13.72 -26.51 -13.29
C LEU A 454 14.63 -26.58 -12.06
N ALA A 455 15.59 -27.50 -12.02
CA ALA A 455 16.58 -27.53 -10.94
C ALA A 455 17.46 -26.27 -10.91
N LEU A 456 17.83 -25.71 -12.07
CA LEU A 456 18.52 -24.42 -12.14
C LEU A 456 17.62 -23.26 -11.67
N PHE A 457 16.34 -23.30 -12.01
CA PHE A 457 15.35 -22.32 -11.56
C PHE A 457 15.17 -22.37 -10.03
N ASP A 458 15.03 -23.56 -9.45
CA ASP A 458 14.84 -23.77 -8.02
C ASP A 458 16.13 -23.61 -7.18
N ALA A 459 17.31 -23.61 -7.83
CA ALA A 459 18.59 -23.47 -7.13
C ALA A 459 18.65 -22.16 -6.31
N PRO A 460 19.21 -22.19 -5.09
CA PRO A 460 19.23 -21.02 -4.21
C PRO A 460 20.08 -19.89 -4.78
N THR A 461 19.68 -18.65 -4.50
CA THR A 461 20.41 -17.43 -4.84
C THR A 461 20.45 -16.49 -3.64
N THR A 462 21.50 -15.66 -3.55
CA THR A 462 21.59 -14.59 -2.55
C THR A 462 21.04 -13.25 -3.05
N ALA A 463 20.53 -13.19 -4.27
CA ALA A 463 19.95 -12.00 -4.86
C ALA A 463 18.64 -11.59 -4.15
N PRO A 464 18.56 -10.40 -3.52
CA PRO A 464 17.45 -10.05 -2.64
C PRO A 464 16.11 -9.87 -3.36
N ALA A 465 16.12 -9.51 -4.66
CA ALA A 465 14.90 -9.34 -5.44
C ALA A 465 14.35 -10.65 -6.04
N TRP A 466 15.05 -11.78 -5.86
CA TRP A 466 14.54 -13.09 -6.23
C TRP A 466 13.73 -13.67 -5.07
N THR A 467 12.46 -13.25 -4.97
CA THR A 467 11.56 -13.60 -3.87
C THR A 467 10.93 -14.99 -4.01
N TYR A 468 11.25 -15.73 -5.08
CA TYR A 468 10.78 -17.10 -5.24
C TYR A 468 11.53 -18.04 -4.30
N SER A 469 10.79 -18.67 -3.39
CA SER A 469 11.27 -19.77 -2.55
C SER A 469 10.57 -21.06 -2.99
N PRO A 470 11.30 -22.12 -3.36
CA PRO A 470 10.69 -23.40 -3.65
C PRO A 470 10.08 -23.98 -2.37
N PHE A 471 8.75 -24.14 -2.36
CA PHE A 471 8.05 -24.83 -1.27
C PHE A 471 7.96 -26.32 -1.60
N ASP A 472 8.41 -27.15 -0.68
CA ASP A 472 8.28 -28.60 -0.79
C ASP A 472 6.88 -29.03 -0.32
N LEU A 473 5.97 -29.20 -1.27
CA LEU A 473 4.59 -29.64 -0.99
C LEU A 473 4.53 -31.03 -0.34
N SER A 474 5.59 -31.86 -0.45
CA SER A 474 5.62 -33.17 0.22
C SER A 474 5.67 -33.07 1.75
N GLN A 475 6.01 -31.89 2.28
CA GLN A 475 6.03 -31.58 3.71
C GLN A 475 4.64 -31.19 4.24
N SER A 476 3.65 -30.97 3.37
CA SER A 476 2.28 -30.70 3.77
C SER A 476 1.48 -31.99 3.84
N SER A 477 0.78 -32.22 4.97
CA SER A 477 -0.23 -33.29 5.08
C SER A 477 -1.56 -32.91 4.43
N ILE A 478 -1.72 -31.66 3.98
CA ILE A 478 -2.91 -31.16 3.31
C ILE A 478 -2.66 -31.22 1.80
N SER A 479 -3.54 -31.91 1.07
CA SER A 479 -3.49 -32.00 -0.39
C SER A 479 -4.06 -30.73 -1.02
N GLY A 480 -3.17 -29.87 -1.52
CA GLY A 480 -3.55 -28.72 -2.35
C GLY A 480 -3.71 -27.39 -1.60
N PRO A 481 -3.97 -26.31 -2.35
CA PRO A 481 -4.00 -24.94 -1.81
C PRO A 481 -5.31 -24.56 -1.11
N PHE A 482 -6.35 -25.40 -1.19
CA PHE A 482 -7.66 -25.12 -0.62
C PHE A 482 -8.09 -26.27 0.30
N ILE A 483 -8.67 -25.93 1.44
CA ILE A 483 -9.35 -26.87 2.33
C ILE A 483 -10.82 -26.49 2.44
N GLU A 484 -11.69 -27.48 2.48
CA GLU A 484 -13.08 -27.27 2.86
C GLU A 484 -13.20 -27.47 4.37
N SER A 485 -13.84 -26.52 5.05
CA SER A 485 -14.15 -26.67 6.47
C SER A 485 -15.31 -27.65 6.61
N ASN A 486 -14.99 -28.88 7.00
CA ASN A 486 -15.99 -29.88 7.39
C ASN A 486 -16.47 -29.70 8.84
N VAL A 487 -16.06 -28.62 9.52
CA VAL A 487 -16.63 -28.27 10.83
C VAL A 487 -18.07 -27.85 10.59
N PRO A 488 -19.07 -28.58 11.13
CA PRO A 488 -20.45 -28.11 11.08
C PRO A 488 -20.46 -26.73 11.71
N LEU A 489 -20.90 -25.72 10.98
CA LEU A 489 -21.20 -24.42 11.57
C LEU A 489 -22.11 -24.72 12.77
N GLN A 490 -21.61 -24.54 13.99
CA GLN A 490 -22.47 -24.51 15.17
C GLN A 490 -23.31 -23.24 15.01
N THR A 491 -24.34 -23.30 14.17
CA THR A 491 -25.44 -22.36 14.18
C THR A 491 -26.16 -22.60 15.49
N THR A 492 -25.67 -21.96 16.55
CA THR A 492 -26.43 -21.81 17.77
C THR A 492 -27.66 -20.97 17.43
N LYS A 493 -28.75 -21.67 17.08
CA LYS A 493 -30.14 -21.25 16.85
C LYS A 493 -30.41 -20.57 15.50
N ALA A 494 -31.15 -21.28 14.64
CA ALA A 494 -31.84 -20.69 13.50
C ALA A 494 -32.91 -19.75 14.06
N PHE A 495 -32.73 -18.45 13.85
CA PHE A 495 -33.84 -17.54 13.96
C PHE A 495 -34.87 -17.92 12.88
N GLU A 496 -36.15 -17.96 13.24
CA GLU A 496 -37.22 -18.29 12.31
C GLU A 496 -38.13 -17.09 12.10
N ARG A 497 -38.38 -16.76 10.83
CA ARG A 497 -39.35 -15.74 10.48
C ARG A 497 -40.76 -16.26 10.76
N PRO A 498 -41.59 -15.55 11.55
CA PRO A 498 -42.96 -15.97 11.82
C PRO A 498 -43.80 -15.90 10.53
N ALA A 499 -44.78 -16.80 10.41
CA ALA A 499 -45.69 -16.85 9.25
C ALA A 499 -46.54 -15.56 9.12
N GLU A 500 -46.94 -14.98 10.25
CA GLU A 500 -47.68 -13.72 10.31
C GLU A 500 -47.04 -12.74 11.29
N LEU A 501 -47.02 -11.47 10.91
CA LEU A 501 -46.49 -10.38 11.73
C LEU A 501 -47.58 -9.74 12.57
N SER A 502 -47.29 -9.57 13.85
CA SER A 502 -48.03 -8.70 14.76
C SER A 502 -47.90 -7.22 14.33
N ASN A 503 -48.73 -6.33 14.88
CA ASN A 503 -48.59 -4.88 14.64
C ASN A 503 -47.18 -4.39 15.02
N ASN A 504 -46.67 -4.84 16.17
CA ASN A 504 -45.33 -4.48 16.64
C ASN A 504 -44.24 -5.08 15.72
N GLY A 505 -44.44 -6.30 15.21
CA GLY A 505 -43.51 -6.93 14.28
C GLY A 505 -43.44 -6.23 12.92
N ARG A 506 -44.60 -5.76 12.40
CA ARG A 506 -44.65 -4.92 11.19
C ARG A 506 -43.95 -3.59 11.39
N LEU A 507 -44.19 -2.92 12.53
CA LEU A 507 -43.51 -1.68 12.87
C LEU A 507 -41.99 -1.88 12.96
N LEU A 508 -41.54 -2.93 13.64
CA LEU A 508 -40.12 -3.26 13.77
C LEU A 508 -39.48 -3.55 12.42
N GLU A 509 -40.14 -4.30 11.55
CA GLU A 509 -39.70 -4.54 10.17
C GLU A 509 -39.56 -3.24 9.38
N ASN A 510 -40.57 -2.37 9.43
CA ASN A 510 -40.54 -1.07 8.76
C ASN A 510 -39.37 -0.19 9.26
N CYS A 511 -39.10 -0.19 10.57
CA CYS A 511 -37.94 0.50 11.13
C CYS A 511 -36.62 -0.07 10.61
N ILE A 512 -36.46 -1.40 10.58
CA ILE A 512 -35.23 -2.05 10.09
C ILE A 512 -35.00 -1.73 8.61
N LEU A 513 -36.04 -1.82 7.77
CA LEU A 513 -35.97 -1.48 6.35
C LEU A 513 -35.56 -0.02 6.15
N ALA A 514 -36.22 0.92 6.86
CA ALA A 514 -35.90 2.33 6.78
C ALA A 514 -34.45 2.64 7.19
N VAL A 515 -33.94 1.96 8.22
CA VAL A 515 -32.54 2.08 8.66
C VAL A 515 -31.58 1.58 7.57
N CYS A 516 -31.84 0.42 6.98
CA CYS A 516 -30.99 -0.14 5.92
C CYS A 516 -30.95 0.80 4.71
N ASP A 517 -32.12 1.29 4.28
CA ASP A 517 -32.22 2.24 3.16
C ASP A 517 -31.45 3.54 3.45
N ALA A 518 -31.59 4.09 4.67
CA ALA A 518 -30.88 5.31 5.05
C ALA A 518 -29.35 5.13 5.05
N LEU A 519 -28.84 4.00 5.54
CA LEU A 519 -27.41 3.72 5.56
C LEU A 519 -26.86 3.50 4.14
N ILE A 520 -27.58 2.77 3.29
CA ILE A 520 -27.19 2.55 1.89
C ILE A 520 -27.17 3.87 1.10
N GLN A 521 -28.19 4.71 1.25
CA GLN A 521 -28.28 5.99 0.54
C GLN A 521 -27.20 6.99 0.97
N ASN A 522 -26.79 6.96 2.24
CA ASN A 522 -25.79 7.86 2.78
C ASN A 522 -24.34 7.32 2.71
N GLU A 523 -24.14 6.11 2.16
CA GLU A 523 -22.81 5.48 2.03
C GLU A 523 -21.76 6.43 1.42
N PRO A 524 -22.00 7.10 0.27
CA PRO A 524 -20.95 7.91 -0.36
C PRO A 524 -20.54 9.10 0.51
N GLN A 525 -21.49 9.68 1.24
CA GLN A 525 -21.25 10.84 2.09
C GLN A 525 -20.51 10.45 3.37
N LEU A 526 -20.89 9.33 3.99
CA LEU A 526 -20.20 8.78 5.16
C LEU A 526 -18.74 8.44 4.82
N THR A 527 -18.52 7.76 3.70
CA THR A 527 -17.18 7.44 3.18
C THR A 527 -16.37 8.70 2.87
N ASN A 528 -16.99 9.75 2.32
CA ASN A 528 -16.32 11.02 2.05
C ASN A 528 -15.92 11.79 3.32
N TRP A 529 -16.76 11.81 4.36
CA TRP A 529 -16.36 12.40 5.64
C TRP A 529 -15.23 11.60 6.27
N ASP A 530 -15.35 10.27 6.29
CA ASP A 530 -14.36 9.38 6.87
C ASP A 530 -13.01 9.43 6.13
N THR A 531 -12.99 9.56 4.80
CA THR A 531 -11.74 9.76 4.03
C THR A 531 -10.93 10.97 4.53
N LYS A 532 -11.60 11.99 5.08
CA LYS A 532 -10.94 13.22 5.55
C LYS A 532 -10.46 13.13 7.00
N VAL A 533 -11.14 12.34 7.83
CA VAL A 533 -10.88 12.30 9.29
C VAL A 533 -10.61 10.89 9.84
N GLY A 534 -10.53 9.89 8.97
CA GLY A 534 -10.38 8.47 9.28
C GLY A 534 -9.70 7.74 8.13
N ASP A 535 -10.12 6.52 7.82
CA ASP A 535 -9.57 5.64 6.78
C ASP A 535 -10.45 5.50 5.53
N GLY A 536 -11.65 6.09 5.54
CA GLY A 536 -12.49 6.19 4.34
C GLY A 536 -13.25 4.92 4.03
N ASP A 537 -13.64 4.15 5.05
CA ASP A 537 -14.39 2.90 4.88
C ASP A 537 -15.70 2.86 5.70
N CYS A 538 -16.00 3.90 6.50
CA CYS A 538 -17.14 3.93 7.39
C CYS A 538 -18.48 3.75 6.66
N GLY A 539 -18.69 4.42 5.53
CA GLY A 539 -19.90 4.26 4.73
C GLY A 539 -20.03 2.84 4.20
N THR A 540 -18.98 2.32 3.55
CA THR A 540 -18.97 0.96 2.99
C THR A 540 -19.20 -0.10 4.06
N THR A 541 -18.65 0.10 5.27
CA THR A 541 -18.90 -0.77 6.43
C THR A 541 -20.38 -0.84 6.81
N PHE A 542 -21.07 0.30 6.88
CA PHE A 542 -22.51 0.33 7.18
C PHE A 542 -23.38 -0.17 6.04
N LYS A 543 -22.98 0.06 4.78
CA LYS A 543 -23.66 -0.51 3.62
C LYS A 543 -23.58 -2.04 3.63
N ASN A 544 -22.40 -2.62 3.89
CA ASN A 544 -22.25 -4.08 3.98
C ASN A 544 -23.14 -4.68 5.09
N ALA A 545 -23.24 -3.98 6.23
CA ALA A 545 -24.14 -4.35 7.31
C ALA A 545 -25.62 -4.33 6.87
N ALA A 546 -26.04 -3.24 6.23
CA ALA A 546 -27.40 -3.07 5.73
C ALA A 546 -27.75 -4.13 4.66
N ASP A 547 -26.86 -4.40 3.71
CA ASP A 547 -27.06 -5.42 2.68
C ASP A 547 -27.22 -6.82 3.29
N ALA A 548 -26.41 -7.17 4.31
CA ALA A 548 -26.56 -8.44 5.03
C ALA A 548 -27.88 -8.53 5.80
N ILE A 549 -28.27 -7.47 6.51
CA ILE A 549 -29.56 -7.39 7.21
C ILE A 549 -30.73 -7.56 6.23
N LEU A 550 -30.70 -6.90 5.06
CA LEU A 550 -31.76 -7.02 4.04
C LEU A 550 -31.90 -8.43 3.46
N VAL A 551 -30.79 -9.18 3.37
CA VAL A 551 -30.81 -10.60 2.98
C VAL A 551 -31.44 -11.44 4.09
N ASP A 552 -30.96 -11.29 5.32
CA ASP A 552 -31.34 -12.16 6.43
C ASP A 552 -32.76 -11.87 6.95
N LEU A 553 -33.20 -10.61 6.92
CA LEU A 553 -34.54 -10.16 7.32
C LEU A 553 -35.65 -10.93 6.58
N LYS A 554 -35.44 -11.23 5.29
CA LYS A 554 -36.42 -11.92 4.44
C LYS A 554 -36.70 -13.35 4.89
N VAL A 555 -35.73 -14.00 5.54
CA VAL A 555 -35.76 -15.45 5.76
C VAL A 555 -35.75 -15.82 7.25
N TYR A 556 -34.99 -15.10 8.07
CA TYR A 556 -34.62 -15.57 9.40
C TYR A 556 -35.18 -14.72 10.55
N TYR A 557 -35.58 -13.46 10.33
CA TYR A 557 -35.80 -12.56 11.46
C TYR A 557 -37.09 -12.84 12.25
N PRO A 558 -37.00 -13.03 13.59
CA PRO A 558 -38.13 -13.39 14.44
C PRO A 558 -38.88 -12.14 14.88
N LEU A 559 -39.42 -11.38 13.94
CA LEU A 559 -39.92 -10.00 14.11
C LEU A 559 -41.01 -9.81 15.18
N ASN A 560 -41.70 -10.87 15.61
CA ASN A 560 -42.66 -10.81 16.72
C ASN A 560 -42.00 -10.89 18.11
N ASP A 561 -40.70 -11.16 18.17
CA ASP A 561 -39.86 -11.19 19.37
C ASP A 561 -38.74 -10.16 19.22
N ALA A 562 -38.90 -9.01 19.86
CA ALA A 562 -37.94 -7.91 19.81
C ALA A 562 -36.55 -8.32 20.34
N THR A 563 -36.51 -9.14 21.40
CA THR A 563 -35.27 -9.64 22.01
C THR A 563 -34.48 -10.48 21.00
N GLN A 564 -35.15 -11.44 20.36
CA GLN A 564 -34.50 -12.29 19.35
C GLN A 564 -34.19 -11.52 18.06
N THR A 565 -35.00 -10.52 17.70
CA THR A 565 -34.72 -9.67 16.54
C THR A 565 -33.45 -8.84 16.73
N LEU A 566 -33.21 -8.28 17.93
CA LEU A 566 -31.95 -7.59 18.23
C LEU A 566 -30.74 -8.55 18.16
N ARG A 567 -30.91 -9.82 18.55
CA ARG A 567 -29.86 -10.85 18.40
C ARG A 567 -29.59 -11.19 16.93
N ALA A 568 -30.64 -11.30 16.10
CA ALA A 568 -30.50 -11.54 14.66
C ALA A 568 -29.81 -10.36 13.95
N LEU A 569 -30.11 -9.12 14.35
CA LEU A 569 -29.40 -7.93 13.90
C LEU A 569 -27.92 -7.98 14.30
N ALA A 570 -27.62 -8.31 15.56
CA ALA A 570 -26.24 -8.41 16.04
C ALA A 570 -25.44 -9.47 15.26
N ASP A 571 -26.05 -10.62 14.92
CA ASP A 571 -25.42 -11.65 14.10
C ASP A 571 -25.14 -11.16 12.66
N SER A 572 -26.14 -10.53 12.03
CA SER A 572 -26.01 -10.01 10.66
C SER A 572 -24.90 -8.96 10.58
N VAL A 573 -24.89 -8.01 11.52
CA VAL A 573 -23.85 -6.97 11.63
C VAL A 573 -22.49 -7.61 11.93
N GLY A 574 -22.41 -8.55 12.87
CA GLY A 574 -21.14 -9.17 13.28
C GLY A 574 -20.44 -9.95 12.18
N ARG A 575 -21.19 -10.49 11.21
CA ARG A 575 -20.64 -11.21 10.05
C ARG A 575 -20.23 -10.32 8.89
N SER A 576 -20.75 -9.10 8.80
CA SER A 576 -20.69 -8.26 7.58
C SER A 576 -20.03 -6.90 7.78
N ALA A 577 -20.05 -6.35 9.01
CA ALA A 577 -19.42 -5.10 9.37
C ALA A 577 -18.07 -5.37 10.05
N GLY A 578 -16.97 -5.12 9.34
CA GLY A 578 -15.63 -5.16 9.90
C GLY A 578 -15.30 -3.96 10.79
N GLY A 579 -14.10 -3.97 11.37
CA GLY A 579 -13.55 -2.84 12.11
C GLY A 579 -14.26 -2.52 13.43
N THR A 580 -13.87 -1.39 14.02
CA THR A 580 -14.37 -0.98 15.35
C THR A 580 -15.88 -0.69 15.34
N SER A 581 -16.39 -0.07 14.27
CA SER A 581 -17.82 0.27 14.15
C SER A 581 -18.72 -0.95 14.19
N GLY A 582 -18.38 -2.02 13.46
CA GLY A 582 -19.15 -3.27 13.47
C GLY A 582 -19.27 -3.87 14.87
N VAL A 583 -18.14 -4.01 15.57
CA VAL A 583 -18.09 -4.57 16.93
C VAL A 583 -18.88 -3.72 17.93
N LEU A 584 -18.79 -2.39 17.83
CA LEU A 584 -19.54 -1.50 18.73
C LEU A 584 -21.06 -1.64 18.54
N TYR A 585 -21.55 -1.78 17.30
CA TYR A 585 -22.98 -2.04 17.07
C TYR A 585 -23.40 -3.45 17.50
N VAL A 586 -22.55 -4.47 17.32
CA VAL A 586 -22.83 -5.82 17.85
C VAL A 586 -22.99 -5.77 19.37
N ILE A 587 -22.10 -5.09 20.07
CA ILE A 587 -22.18 -4.90 21.52
C ILE A 587 -23.45 -4.14 21.90
N PHE A 588 -23.75 -3.04 21.21
CA PHE A 588 -24.95 -2.22 21.43
C PHE A 588 -26.24 -3.05 21.30
N LEU A 589 -26.37 -3.82 20.21
CA LEU A 589 -27.53 -4.66 19.94
C LEU A 589 -27.63 -5.83 20.93
N THR A 590 -26.49 -6.44 21.27
CA THR A 590 -26.43 -7.57 22.21
C THR A 590 -26.88 -7.14 23.60
N THR A 591 -26.34 -6.04 24.14
CA THR A 591 -26.74 -5.58 25.48
C THR A 591 -28.15 -5.01 25.51
N GLY A 592 -28.62 -4.41 24.41
CA GLY A 592 -30.03 -4.08 24.23
C GLY A 592 -30.93 -5.31 24.31
N SER A 593 -30.57 -6.41 23.64
CA SER A 593 -31.32 -7.67 23.68
C SER A 593 -31.38 -8.26 25.10
N LEU A 594 -30.26 -8.24 25.83
CA LEU A 594 -30.19 -8.74 27.21
C LEU A 594 -31.05 -7.90 28.15
N HIS A 595 -31.16 -6.59 27.91
CA HIS A 595 -32.06 -5.75 28.66
C HIS A 595 -33.52 -6.12 28.42
N LEU A 596 -33.94 -6.24 27.14
CA LEU A 596 -35.31 -6.65 26.79
C LEU A 596 -35.68 -8.02 27.37
N GLU A 597 -34.74 -8.97 27.38
CA GLU A 597 -34.95 -10.30 27.99
C GLU A 597 -35.22 -10.23 29.50
N SER A 598 -34.69 -9.21 30.19
CA SER A 598 -34.91 -9.00 31.62
C SER A 598 -36.25 -8.30 31.94
N CYS A 599 -36.92 -7.73 30.93
CA CYS A 599 -38.18 -7.02 31.10
C CYS A 599 -39.38 -8.00 31.08
N LYS A 600 -40.44 -7.67 31.84
CA LYS A 600 -41.69 -8.45 31.84
C LYS A 600 -42.51 -8.25 30.57
N GLU A 601 -42.54 -7.02 30.07
CA GLU A 601 -43.22 -6.60 28.85
C GLU A 601 -42.30 -5.70 28.03
N VAL A 602 -42.44 -5.73 26.71
CA VAL A 602 -41.65 -4.90 25.78
C VAL A 602 -42.47 -3.66 25.41
N ASP A 603 -42.48 -2.69 26.32
CA ASP A 603 -43.10 -1.38 26.16
C ASP A 603 -42.07 -0.29 25.80
N SER A 604 -42.49 0.97 25.74
CA SER A 604 -41.59 2.09 25.46
C SER A 604 -40.47 2.22 26.51
N ALA A 605 -40.74 1.91 27.78
CA ALA A 605 -39.74 1.97 28.83
C ALA A 605 -38.66 0.88 28.66
N ALA A 606 -39.06 -0.32 28.25
CA ALA A 606 -38.15 -1.40 27.91
C ALA A 606 -37.24 -1.04 26.73
N TRP A 607 -37.77 -0.43 25.66
CA TRP A 607 -36.95 0.02 24.52
C TRP A 607 -35.96 1.14 24.89
N ILE A 608 -36.38 2.12 25.72
CA ILE A 608 -35.48 3.17 26.23
C ILE A 608 -34.38 2.55 27.11
N GLY A 609 -34.75 1.59 27.96
CA GLY A 609 -33.81 0.85 28.79
C GLY A 609 -32.81 0.03 27.96
N ALA A 610 -33.27 -0.61 26.88
CA ALA A 610 -32.41 -1.33 25.94
C ALA A 610 -31.45 -0.38 25.21
N PHE A 611 -31.93 0.78 24.77
CA PHE A 611 -31.11 1.83 24.17
C PHE A 611 -30.03 2.32 25.13
N ARG A 612 -30.39 2.57 26.40
CA ARG A 612 -29.44 2.93 27.46
C ARG A 612 -28.39 1.85 27.70
N ALA A 613 -28.80 0.58 27.78
CA ALA A 613 -27.90 -0.54 27.98
C ALA A 613 -26.91 -0.70 26.81
N GLY A 614 -27.38 -0.47 25.58
CA GLY A 614 -26.56 -0.41 24.38
C GLY A 614 -25.47 0.67 24.48
N ILE A 615 -25.88 1.92 24.77
CA ILE A 615 -24.97 3.07 24.88
C ILE A 615 -23.94 2.86 25.99
N ALA A 616 -24.37 2.40 27.16
CA ALA A 616 -23.47 2.15 28.28
C ALA A 616 -22.40 1.11 27.92
N ALA A 617 -22.76 0.08 27.15
CA ALA A 617 -21.83 -0.93 26.69
C ALA A 617 -20.84 -0.37 25.64
N VAL A 618 -21.33 0.43 24.68
CA VAL A 618 -20.48 1.14 23.70
C VAL A 618 -19.45 2.03 24.42
N GLN A 619 -19.87 2.80 25.42
CA GLN A 619 -18.96 3.65 26.20
C GLN A 619 -17.97 2.83 27.05
N LYS A 620 -18.43 1.74 27.68
CA LYS A 620 -17.60 0.87 28.51
C LYS A 620 -16.48 0.19 27.71
N TYR A 621 -16.82 -0.39 26.56
CA TYR A 621 -15.88 -1.18 25.77
C TYR A 621 -15.14 -0.36 24.70
N GLY A 622 -15.77 0.71 24.17
CA GLY A 622 -15.14 1.64 23.23
C GLY A 622 -14.32 2.74 23.89
N GLY A 623 -14.52 3.02 25.19
CA GLY A 623 -13.80 4.03 25.96
C GLY A 623 -14.20 5.48 25.68
N ALA A 624 -14.98 5.73 24.62
CA ALA A 624 -15.45 7.06 24.23
C ALA A 624 -16.55 7.59 25.16
N LYS A 625 -16.59 8.91 25.32
CA LYS A 625 -17.61 9.67 26.05
C LYS A 625 -18.23 10.71 25.13
N GLU A 626 -19.33 11.33 25.56
CA GLU A 626 -19.82 12.54 24.90
C GLU A 626 -18.69 13.59 24.91
N GLY A 627 -18.49 14.27 23.78
CA GLY A 627 -17.35 15.14 23.48
C GLY A 627 -16.17 14.45 22.81
N SER A 628 -16.23 13.13 22.55
CA SER A 628 -15.09 12.38 22.00
C SER A 628 -15.07 12.30 20.47
N ARG A 629 -16.02 12.95 19.79
CA ARG A 629 -16.14 12.95 18.32
C ARG A 629 -16.30 11.51 17.78
N THR A 630 -17.37 10.85 18.22
CA THR A 630 -17.73 9.47 17.87
C THR A 630 -19.26 9.33 17.80
N MET A 631 -19.76 8.13 17.46
CA MET A 631 -21.20 7.80 17.57
C MET A 631 -21.84 8.14 18.92
N VAL A 632 -21.07 8.16 20.01
CA VAL A 632 -21.55 8.51 21.34
C VAL A 632 -22.12 9.93 21.38
N ASP A 633 -21.60 10.84 20.56
CA ASP A 633 -22.05 12.23 20.44
C ASP A 633 -23.43 12.36 19.79
N ALA A 634 -23.91 11.35 19.07
CA ALA A 634 -25.29 11.28 18.60
C ALA A 634 -26.18 10.47 19.57
N LEU A 635 -25.66 9.35 20.06
CA LEU A 635 -26.40 8.40 20.89
C LEU A 635 -26.79 8.97 22.27
N VAL A 636 -25.86 9.65 22.95
CA VAL A 636 -26.10 10.18 24.31
C VAL A 636 -27.11 11.33 24.30
N PRO A 637 -27.04 12.32 23.39
CA PRO A 637 -28.08 13.33 23.27
C PRO A 637 -29.46 12.74 22.92
N ALA A 638 -29.52 11.73 22.05
CA ALA A 638 -30.76 11.03 21.72
C ALA A 638 -31.39 10.38 22.95
N LEU A 639 -30.59 9.67 23.77
CA LEU A 639 -31.05 9.06 25.01
C LEU A 639 -31.57 10.10 26.00
N ARG A 640 -30.87 11.24 26.14
CA ARG A 640 -31.35 12.36 26.98
C ARG A 640 -32.71 12.89 26.54
N ALA A 641 -32.97 12.95 25.24
CA ALA A 641 -34.26 13.40 24.71
C ALA A 641 -35.39 12.40 25.00
N LEU A 642 -35.10 11.09 25.00
CA LEU A 642 -36.03 10.03 25.38
C LEU A 642 -36.37 10.03 26.87
N ASP A 643 -35.45 10.48 27.73
CA ASP A 643 -35.63 10.58 29.18
C ASP A 643 -36.41 11.81 29.65
N SER A 644 -36.90 12.64 28.72
CA SER A 644 -37.59 13.88 29.06
C SER A 644 -38.93 13.60 29.77
N PRO A 645 -39.19 14.21 30.95
CA PRO A 645 -40.41 13.96 31.76
C PRO A 645 -41.70 14.59 31.19
N THR A 646 -41.70 14.97 29.91
CA THR A 646 -42.88 15.54 29.25
C THR A 646 -43.74 14.42 28.68
N SER A 647 -45.05 14.42 28.97
CA SER A 647 -45.99 13.43 28.41
C SER A 647 -46.05 13.56 26.89
N LYS A 648 -45.28 12.72 26.20
CA LYS A 648 -45.15 12.65 24.75
C LYS A 648 -45.57 11.28 24.25
N THR A 649 -46.17 11.25 23.06
CA THR A 649 -46.42 10.02 22.32
C THR A 649 -45.10 9.36 21.85
N GLY A 650 -45.12 8.07 21.49
CA GLY A 650 -43.93 7.38 20.98
C GLY A 650 -43.33 8.06 19.73
N ALA A 651 -44.19 8.58 18.85
CA ALA A 651 -43.84 9.40 17.70
C ALA A 651 -43.08 10.68 18.08
N GLU A 652 -43.60 11.44 19.04
CA GLU A 652 -42.97 12.68 19.54
C GLU A 652 -41.64 12.41 20.26
N LEU A 653 -41.53 11.30 20.98
CA LEU A 653 -40.28 10.86 21.61
C LEU A 653 -39.23 10.50 20.57
N ALA A 654 -39.60 9.71 19.55
CA ALA A 654 -38.69 9.32 18.47
C ALA A 654 -38.22 10.53 17.67
N ALA A 655 -39.12 11.48 17.35
CA ALA A 655 -38.77 12.72 16.67
C ALA A 655 -37.82 13.60 17.51
N ALA A 656 -38.03 13.70 18.82
CA ALA A 656 -37.14 14.44 19.72
C ALA A 656 -35.75 13.78 19.80
N ALA A 657 -35.69 12.45 19.86
CA ALA A 657 -34.45 11.69 19.88
C ALA A 657 -33.65 11.87 18.57
N ALA A 658 -34.33 11.79 17.42
CA ALA A 658 -33.71 12.01 16.11
C ALA A 658 -33.14 13.43 15.97
N LYS A 659 -33.89 14.45 16.41
CA LYS A 659 -33.41 15.84 16.41
C LYS A 659 -32.15 15.99 17.29
N ALA A 660 -32.18 15.45 18.51
CA ALA A 660 -31.03 15.53 19.42
C ALA A 660 -29.80 14.76 18.88
N ALA A 661 -30.01 13.60 18.26
CA ALA A 661 -28.95 12.85 17.60
C ALA A 661 -28.31 13.66 16.46
N GLN A 662 -29.14 14.32 15.65
CA GLN A 662 -28.69 15.12 14.51
C GLN A 662 -27.88 16.34 14.94
N GLU A 663 -28.32 17.05 15.99
CA GLU A 663 -27.61 18.18 16.60
C GLU A 663 -26.27 17.73 17.21
N GLY A 664 -26.27 16.61 17.95
CA GLY A 664 -25.07 16.04 18.54
C GLY A 664 -24.05 15.61 17.49
N ALA A 665 -24.51 14.94 16.42
CA ALA A 665 -23.68 14.56 15.30
C ALA A 665 -23.10 15.77 14.54
N GLU A 666 -23.86 16.86 14.37
CA GLU A 666 -23.36 18.10 13.75
C GLU A 666 -22.31 18.79 14.63
N ALA A 667 -22.52 18.81 15.95
CA ALA A 667 -21.60 19.44 16.89
C ALA A 667 -20.21 18.81 16.87
N THR A 668 -20.08 17.55 16.44
CA THR A 668 -18.79 16.87 16.30
C THR A 668 -17.83 17.58 15.32
N ALA A 669 -18.35 18.35 14.36
CA ALA A 669 -17.53 19.15 13.43
C ALA A 669 -16.76 20.28 14.13
N CYS A 670 -17.23 20.69 15.31
CA CYS A 670 -16.62 21.73 16.15
C CYS A 670 -15.72 21.15 17.25
N ILE A 671 -15.65 19.82 17.41
CA ILE A 671 -14.79 19.17 18.39
C ILE A 671 -13.37 19.05 17.81
N SER A 672 -12.38 19.52 18.55
CA SER A 672 -10.96 19.43 18.14
C SER A 672 -10.57 17.98 17.89
N THR A 673 -9.82 17.72 16.82
CA THR A 673 -9.25 16.39 16.56
C THR A 673 -8.34 15.93 17.71
N LYS A 674 -7.71 16.83 18.48
CA LYS A 674 -6.92 16.47 19.67
C LYS A 674 -7.76 15.86 20.80
N GLN A 675 -9.07 16.12 20.80
CA GLN A 675 -10.03 15.56 21.76
C GLN A 675 -10.74 14.34 21.19
N ALA A 676 -10.54 14.03 19.91
CA ALA A 676 -11.21 12.95 19.23
C ALA A 676 -10.64 11.59 19.63
N PHE A 677 -11.52 10.60 19.74
CA PHE A 677 -11.16 9.20 19.93
C PHE A 677 -10.93 8.50 18.59
N GLY A 678 -10.12 7.44 18.59
CA GLY A 678 -9.87 6.65 17.39
C GLY A 678 -9.06 7.41 16.33
N ARG A 679 -9.27 7.07 15.05
CA ARG A 679 -8.45 7.58 13.93
C ARG A 679 -8.54 9.10 13.74
N ALA A 680 -9.66 9.71 14.09
CA ALA A 680 -9.81 11.17 14.08
C ALA A 680 -8.83 11.88 15.02
N GLY A 681 -8.35 11.19 16.07
CA GLY A 681 -7.33 11.68 16.98
C GLY A 681 -5.94 11.89 16.34
N TYR A 682 -5.66 11.23 15.21
CA TYR A 682 -4.37 11.32 14.52
C TYR A 682 -4.28 12.49 13.53
N VAL A 683 -5.43 13.08 13.20
CA VAL A 683 -5.55 14.08 12.13
C VAL A 683 -5.21 15.47 12.68
N GLY A 684 -4.34 16.20 11.98
CA GLY A 684 -4.02 17.59 12.32
C GLY A 684 -5.28 18.46 12.31
N GLU A 685 -5.38 19.40 13.26
CA GLU A 685 -6.59 20.22 13.46
C GLU A 685 -7.07 20.92 12.18
N GLU A 686 -6.13 21.41 11.37
CA GLU A 686 -6.40 22.08 10.09
C GLU A 686 -7.10 21.21 9.05
N PHE A 687 -6.91 19.89 9.10
CA PHE A 687 -7.51 18.95 8.15
C PHE A 687 -8.86 18.42 8.63
N GLY A 688 -9.08 18.38 9.95
CA GLY A 688 -10.30 17.85 10.54
C GLY A 688 -11.35 18.89 10.93
N ALA A 689 -11.04 20.18 10.85
CA ALA A 689 -11.98 21.25 11.23
C ALA A 689 -13.21 21.30 10.32
N GLY A 690 -14.41 21.41 10.90
CA GLY A 690 -15.66 21.57 10.16
C GLY A 690 -16.20 20.29 9.50
N ILE A 691 -15.57 19.14 9.74
CA ILE A 691 -16.02 17.85 9.22
C ILE A 691 -16.69 17.07 10.35
N PRO A 692 -17.99 16.72 10.25
CA PRO A 692 -18.64 15.92 11.28
C PRO A 692 -18.06 14.51 11.34
N ASP A 693 -18.13 13.88 12.51
CA ASP A 693 -17.74 12.48 12.72
C ASP A 693 -18.68 11.55 11.92
N PRO A 694 -18.13 10.69 11.05
CA PRO A 694 -18.94 9.78 10.24
C PRO A 694 -19.71 8.77 11.10
N GLY A 695 -19.16 8.31 12.24
CA GLY A 695 -19.87 7.42 13.15
C GLY A 695 -21.09 8.07 13.81
N ALA A 696 -20.97 9.33 14.23
CA ALA A 696 -22.06 10.14 14.76
C ALA A 696 -23.13 10.43 13.70
N LYS A 697 -22.72 10.74 12.47
CA LYS A 697 -23.66 10.97 11.37
C LYS A 697 -24.40 9.69 10.99
N ALA A 698 -23.72 8.55 10.91
CA ALA A 698 -24.38 7.26 10.71
C ALA A 698 -25.40 6.96 11.83
N ALA A 699 -25.02 7.25 13.08
CA ALA A 699 -25.93 7.10 14.22
C ALA A 699 -27.17 7.99 14.11
N ALA A 700 -26.99 9.27 13.77
CA ALA A 700 -28.10 10.19 13.55
C ALA A 700 -29.02 9.75 12.40
N PHE A 701 -28.45 9.25 11.29
CA PHE A 701 -29.23 8.80 10.13
C PHE A 701 -30.15 7.63 10.46
N TRP A 702 -29.67 6.59 11.14
CA TRP A 702 -30.54 5.46 11.47
C TRP A 702 -31.57 5.83 12.55
N ILE A 703 -31.23 6.70 13.52
CA ILE A 703 -32.21 7.18 14.52
C ILE A 703 -33.32 7.99 13.82
N GLN A 704 -32.95 8.85 12.86
CA GLN A 704 -33.92 9.60 12.06
C GLN A 704 -34.81 8.66 11.21
N ALA A 705 -34.24 7.60 10.64
CA ALA A 705 -34.99 6.61 9.88
C ALA A 705 -36.02 5.88 10.77
N VAL A 706 -35.64 5.50 12.00
CA VAL A 706 -36.57 4.91 12.98
C VAL A 706 -37.70 5.89 13.30
N ALA A 707 -37.39 7.17 13.57
CA ALA A 707 -38.40 8.17 13.88
C ALA A 707 -39.40 8.39 12.73
N ASN A 708 -38.93 8.39 11.49
CA ASN A 708 -39.79 8.51 10.31
C ASN A 708 -40.73 7.30 10.16
N ALA A 709 -40.22 6.10 10.39
CA ALA A 709 -41.01 4.87 10.34
C ALA A 709 -42.10 4.82 11.43
N VAL A 710 -41.75 5.21 12.66
CA VAL A 710 -42.70 5.29 13.79
C VAL A 710 -43.79 6.33 13.54
N ASN A 711 -43.45 7.47 12.92
CA ASN A 711 -44.44 8.51 12.60
C ASN A 711 -45.39 8.13 11.45
N SER A 712 -44.99 7.18 10.60
CA SER A 712 -45.74 6.77 9.41
C SER A 712 -46.61 5.54 9.63
N SER A 713 -46.58 4.94 10.83
CA SER A 713 -47.19 3.65 11.17
C SER A 713 -48.49 3.76 11.95
#